data_AF-A0A6P5X760-F1
#
_entry.id   AF-A0A6P5X760-F1
#
_cell.length_a   1.000
_cell.length_b   1.000
_cell.length_c   1.000
_cell.angle_alpha   90.00
_cell.angle_beta   90.00
_cell.angle_gamma   90.00
#
_symmetry.space_group_name_H-M   'P 1'
#
loop_
_entity.id
_entity.type
_entity.pdbx_description
1 polymer ?
#
loop_
_entity_poly.entity_id
_entity_poly.type
_entity_poly.pdbx_seq_one_letter_code
_entity_poly.pdbx_strand_id
1 'polypeptide(L)'
;MFDCSSKSQYIGGQKEKFVRLDDLDSTMSMSSGTGGMKKCIFNLEGLTFGGRGKKNASQSLKIGMKRGSEGLLTFGRSLRSGVTRAVFPEDLKVSDKMIFDPQDRSLLLWNKFFVVSCILAVSVDPLFFYLPIFNHLSHCLGIDVKLGVTTTTIRTIIDAFYLIRMCLQFRTAYIAPSSRVFGRGELVIDSAQIAARYLSRYFIVDFLSVLPLPQIVVWKFLHRSKGSEVWATKQALLIIVFIQYIPRFVRFIPLTSELKKTAGSFAEGAWSGAAYYLLWYILASHVIGAFWYLLAVERNDTCWRKACIGSGKCNIDFLYCGNKHMRGFADWRKVSEKILGSKCSIKEDTDSSPFNYGIYTQAIESRTVSSNVFFSKFCYCLWWGLQNLSTLGQGLQTSTYPGEILFSIAIAIFGLILFALLIGNMQTYLQSLTVRLEEMRIKRRDSEQWMHHRALPQDLREKVRRYDQYKWLETRGVDEENLVQSLPKDLRRDIKRHLCLNLVRRVPLFANMDERLLDAICERLKPSLYTEHTYIVREGDPVNEMLFIIRGCLESVTTDGGRSGFFNRGLLKEGDFCGEELLTWALDPKSGSNLPSSTRTVKALNEVEAFALEAEELKFVSSQFRRLHSRQVQHTFRFYSQQWRTWAACFIQTFWRKYSKRKIAELRRKEEEELDYDDEQALVGQSDDTADSYSLGATIYASRFAANLRGHKNRVITSSKSLMKVPKPPEPDFNDLDTDELGYKIK
;
A
#
# COMPACT_ATOMS: atom_id res chain seq x y z
N MET A 1 37.25 49.20 -32.00
CA MET A 1 36.34 49.91 -32.95
C MET A 1 35.31 48.89 -33.41
N PHE A 2 34.04 48.90 -33.02
CA PHE A 2 33.19 49.93 -32.40
C PHE A 2 32.40 49.34 -31.20
N ASP A 3 32.14 50.22 -30.24
CA ASP A 3 31.27 50.09 -29.06
C ASP A 3 29.79 50.17 -29.46
N CYS A 4 28.89 49.52 -28.69
CA CYS A 4 27.75 50.19 -28.03
C CYS A 4 26.96 49.27 -27.08
N SER A 5 27.14 49.54 -25.79
CA SER A 5 26.22 49.44 -24.64
C SER A 5 24.71 49.23 -24.90
N SER A 6 24.02 48.38 -24.12
CA SER A 6 23.26 48.86 -22.95
C SER A 6 22.39 47.82 -22.20
N LYS A 7 22.54 47.90 -20.87
CA LYS A 7 21.57 47.77 -19.76
C LYS A 7 20.99 46.40 -19.35
N SER A 8 21.46 46.01 -18.17
CA SER A 8 20.80 45.17 -17.16
C SER A 8 19.47 45.77 -16.66
N GLN A 9 18.50 44.90 -16.39
CA GLN A 9 17.50 45.10 -15.34
C GLN A 9 17.40 43.79 -14.54
N TYR A 10 17.96 43.80 -13.33
CA TYR A 10 17.63 42.83 -12.29
C TYR A 10 16.35 43.29 -11.60
N ILE A 11 15.43 42.35 -11.32
CA ILE A 11 14.74 42.14 -10.03
C ILE A 11 13.72 41.00 -10.24
N GLY A 12 13.80 39.98 -9.38
CA GLY A 12 12.78 38.93 -9.27
C GLY A 12 13.35 37.51 -9.26
N GLY A 13 14.08 37.15 -8.19
CA GLY A 13 14.60 35.80 -8.01
C GLY A 13 13.49 34.78 -7.73
N GLN A 14 13.34 33.81 -8.62
CA GLN A 14 12.95 32.45 -8.28
C GLN A 14 13.78 31.50 -9.16
N LYS A 15 14.54 30.60 -8.52
CA LYS A 15 15.02 29.37 -9.15
C LYS A 15 13.79 28.64 -9.67
N GLU A 16 13.67 28.43 -10.97
CA GLU A 16 12.69 27.51 -11.53
C GLU A 16 12.99 26.10 -11.01
N LYS A 17 12.31 25.74 -9.92
CA LYS A 17 12.18 24.37 -9.45
C LYS A 17 11.04 23.79 -10.29
N PHE A 18 11.42 23.05 -11.33
CA PHE A 18 10.46 22.39 -12.22
C PHE A 18 9.56 21.44 -11.42
N VAL A 19 8.26 21.71 -11.48
CA VAL A 19 7.16 20.94 -10.86
C VAL A 19 6.88 19.70 -11.72
N ARG A 20 6.72 18.53 -11.07
CA ARG A 20 6.41 17.24 -11.69
C ARG A 20 4.91 17.11 -11.99
N LEU A 21 4.57 16.35 -13.01
CA LEU A 21 3.24 16.20 -13.60
C LEU A 21 2.28 15.27 -12.82
N ASP A 22 2.20 15.38 -11.48
CA ASP A 22 1.36 14.50 -10.63
C ASP A 22 0.57 15.22 -9.52
N ASP A 23 0.52 16.56 -9.48
CA ASP A 23 -0.26 17.31 -8.46
C ASP A 23 -1.76 17.45 -8.78
N LEU A 24 -2.35 16.52 -9.55
CA LEU A 24 -3.79 16.53 -9.88
C LEU A 24 -4.66 15.56 -9.07
N ASP A 25 -4.11 14.87 -8.08
CA ASP A 25 -4.91 14.07 -7.14
C ASP A 25 -4.71 14.52 -5.70
N SER A 26 -5.37 15.62 -5.33
CA SER A 26 -6.00 15.74 -4.01
C SER A 26 -6.99 16.91 -3.92
N THR A 27 -8.22 16.57 -3.51
CA THR A 27 -9.27 17.46 -2.97
C THR A 27 -10.05 18.32 -3.97
N MET A 28 -11.04 17.71 -4.65
CA MET A 28 -12.26 18.42 -5.04
C MET A 28 -13.44 17.93 -4.20
N SER A 29 -13.77 18.71 -3.18
CA SER A 29 -15.09 18.72 -2.56
C SER A 29 -16.12 19.14 -3.60
N MET A 30 -16.98 18.23 -4.06
CA MET A 30 -18.13 18.60 -4.88
C MET A 30 -19.34 18.86 -3.99
N SER A 31 -19.80 20.11 -4.08
CA SER A 31 -21.02 20.65 -3.51
C SER A 31 -22.27 20.07 -4.17
N SER A 32 -23.34 20.09 -3.39
CA SER A 32 -24.71 19.71 -3.73
C SER A 32 -25.27 20.43 -4.95
N GLY A 33 -25.82 19.67 -5.90
CA GLY A 33 -26.62 20.18 -7.01
C GLY A 33 -27.63 19.12 -7.47
N THR A 34 -28.88 19.33 -7.09
CA THR A 34 -30.08 18.58 -7.47
C THR A 34 -30.33 18.54 -8.98
N GLY A 35 -30.79 17.40 -9.52
CA GLY A 35 -31.54 17.37 -10.77
C GLY A 35 -31.50 16.05 -11.54
N GLY A 36 -32.65 15.41 -11.71
CA GLY A 36 -32.90 14.52 -12.86
C GLY A 36 -32.98 13.02 -12.58
N MET A 37 -34.08 12.58 -11.95
CA MET A 37 -34.55 11.19 -12.03
C MET A 37 -34.71 10.76 -13.50
N LYS A 38 -34.03 9.68 -13.91
CA LYS A 38 -34.43 8.90 -15.09
C LYS A 38 -34.83 7.49 -14.65
N LYS A 39 -36.14 7.26 -14.73
CA LYS A 39 -36.81 5.94 -14.74
C LYS A 39 -36.19 5.09 -15.84
N CYS A 40 -35.71 3.89 -15.51
CA CYS A 40 -35.60 2.80 -16.48
C CYS A 40 -36.80 1.87 -16.28
N ILE A 41 -37.73 1.99 -17.23
CA ILE A 41 -38.93 1.20 -17.42
C ILE A 41 -38.50 -0.13 -18.05
N PHE A 42 -39.00 -1.24 -17.50
CA PHE A 42 -38.98 -2.56 -18.11
C PHE A 42 -39.77 -2.51 -19.43
N ASN A 43 -39.12 -2.84 -20.55
CA ASN A 43 -39.81 -3.16 -21.79
C ASN A 43 -39.62 -4.64 -22.10
N LEU A 44 -40.77 -5.32 -22.10
CA LEU A 44 -41.01 -6.70 -22.49
C LEU A 44 -41.58 -6.66 -23.90
N GLU A 45 -40.84 -7.10 -24.91
CA GLU A 45 -41.40 -7.40 -26.22
C GLU A 45 -40.44 -8.29 -27.03
N GLY A 46 -40.97 -9.40 -27.55
CA GLY A 46 -40.23 -10.30 -28.43
C GLY A 46 -40.64 -11.78 -28.32
N LEU A 47 -41.93 -12.08 -28.49
CA LEU A 47 -42.48 -13.45 -28.57
C LEU A 47 -43.14 -13.65 -29.94
N THR A 48 -42.51 -14.44 -30.81
CA THR A 48 -43.09 -15.25 -31.91
C THR A 48 -41.96 -16.14 -32.46
N PHE A 49 -42.14 -17.34 -33.01
CA PHE A 49 -43.11 -18.43 -32.93
C PHE A 49 -42.35 -19.64 -33.52
N GLY A 50 -42.53 -20.87 -33.04
CA GLY A 50 -41.99 -22.04 -33.75
C GLY A 50 -42.05 -23.38 -33.02
N GLY A 51 -43.05 -24.20 -33.34
CA GLY A 51 -42.85 -25.64 -33.50
C GLY A 51 -43.24 -26.57 -32.36
N ARG A 52 -44.49 -27.03 -32.40
CA ARG A 52 -45.03 -28.17 -31.63
C ARG A 52 -44.45 -29.48 -32.18
N GLY A 53 -43.86 -30.32 -31.31
CA GLY A 53 -43.47 -31.68 -31.64
C GLY A 53 -43.53 -32.61 -30.43
N LYS A 54 -44.61 -33.37 -30.28
CA LYS A 54 -44.69 -34.52 -29.35
C LYS A 54 -44.08 -35.75 -30.03
N LYS A 55 -43.23 -36.51 -29.34
CA LYS A 55 -43.42 -37.94 -28.98
C LYS A 55 -42.11 -38.60 -28.51
N ASN A 56 -42.29 -39.53 -27.57
CA ASN A 56 -41.31 -40.39 -26.91
C ASN A 56 -40.42 -41.20 -27.86
N ALA A 57 -39.19 -41.49 -27.45
CA ALA A 57 -38.53 -42.78 -27.71
C ALA A 57 -37.34 -42.99 -26.75
N SER A 58 -37.40 -44.11 -26.03
CA SER A 58 -36.33 -44.74 -25.27
C SER A 58 -35.16 -45.14 -26.18
N GLN A 59 -33.91 -44.87 -25.76
CA GLN A 59 -32.69 -45.49 -26.32
C GLN A 59 -31.79 -45.89 -25.14
N SER A 60 -31.90 -47.14 -24.68
CA SER A 60 -31.04 -48.28 -25.03
C SER A 60 -29.56 -48.08 -24.65
N LEU A 61 -29.18 -48.63 -23.50
CA LEU A 61 -27.79 -48.87 -23.09
C LEU A 61 -27.12 -49.81 -24.10
N LYS A 62 -26.24 -49.28 -24.95
CA LYS A 62 -25.29 -50.10 -25.73
C LYS A 62 -24.09 -50.43 -24.85
N ILE A 63 -24.04 -51.68 -24.39
CA ILE A 63 -22.82 -52.30 -23.84
C ILE A 63 -21.89 -52.60 -25.02
N GLY A 64 -20.78 -51.87 -25.11
CA GLY A 64 -19.71 -52.14 -26.06
C GLY A 64 -18.65 -53.03 -25.43
N MET A 65 -18.51 -54.27 -25.92
CA MET A 65 -17.36 -55.14 -25.66
C MET A 65 -16.21 -54.73 -26.58
N LYS A 66 -15.08 -54.27 -26.02
CA LYS A 66 -13.79 -54.26 -26.72
C LYS A 66 -12.91 -55.35 -26.14
N ARG A 67 -12.54 -56.32 -26.98
CA ARG A 67 -11.57 -57.38 -26.70
C ARG A 67 -10.16 -56.81 -26.87
N GLY A 68 -9.39 -56.72 -25.79
CA GLY A 68 -7.94 -56.50 -25.85
C GLY A 68 -7.21 -57.83 -26.02
N SER A 69 -6.12 -57.80 -26.77
CA SER A 69 -5.19 -58.92 -26.96
C SER A 69 -4.31 -59.06 -25.73
N GLU A 70 -4.78 -59.80 -24.73
CA GLU A 70 -4.00 -60.56 -23.74
C GLU A 70 -5.01 -61.20 -22.78
N GLY A 71 -5.20 -62.52 -22.92
CA GLY A 71 -6.28 -63.25 -22.29
C GLY A 71 -6.10 -63.42 -20.77
N LEU A 72 -6.61 -62.48 -19.99
CA LEU A 72 -6.74 -62.64 -18.54
C LEU A 72 -8.11 -62.13 -18.04
N LEU A 73 -8.95 -63.07 -17.60
CA LEU A 73 -10.25 -62.83 -16.97
C LEU A 73 -10.04 -62.34 -15.54
N THR A 74 -10.28 -61.05 -15.27
CA THR A 74 -10.45 -60.53 -13.91
C THR A 74 -11.89 -60.10 -13.69
N PHE A 75 -12.59 -60.82 -12.80
CA PHE A 75 -13.94 -60.47 -12.34
C PHE A 75 -13.82 -59.43 -11.22
N GLY A 76 -13.65 -58.16 -11.59
CA GLY A 76 -13.54 -57.04 -10.66
C GLY A 76 -14.90 -56.48 -10.26
N ARG A 77 -15.28 -56.68 -8.99
CA ARG A 77 -16.44 -56.04 -8.33
C ARG A 77 -16.41 -54.52 -8.52
N SER A 78 -17.47 -53.96 -9.10
CA SER A 78 -17.73 -52.52 -9.09
C SER A 78 -18.18 -52.05 -7.70
N LEU A 79 -17.23 -51.68 -6.85
CA LEU A 79 -17.52 -50.77 -5.74
C LEU A 79 -17.43 -49.35 -6.29
N ARG A 80 -18.61 -48.77 -6.50
CA ARG A 80 -18.86 -47.40 -6.94
C ARG A 80 -18.29 -46.43 -5.91
N SER A 81 -17.02 -46.06 -6.05
CA SER A 81 -16.47 -44.88 -5.37
C SER A 81 -17.11 -43.66 -6.03
N GLY A 82 -17.89 -42.92 -5.24
CA GLY A 82 -18.48 -41.67 -5.69
C GLY A 82 -17.37 -40.68 -6.01
N VAL A 83 -17.19 -40.38 -7.29
CA VAL A 83 -16.33 -39.29 -7.74
C VAL A 83 -16.92 -38.00 -7.16
N THR A 84 -16.30 -37.50 -6.09
CA THR A 84 -16.56 -36.17 -5.57
C THR A 84 -16.24 -35.19 -6.70
N ARG A 85 -17.24 -34.46 -7.22
CA ARG A 85 -16.99 -33.37 -8.17
C ARG A 85 -16.31 -32.24 -7.40
N ALA A 86 -15.00 -32.31 -7.31
CA ALA A 86 -14.14 -31.23 -6.87
C ALA A 86 -13.82 -30.39 -8.12
N VAL A 87 -14.06 -29.09 -8.05
CA VAL A 87 -13.95 -28.18 -9.20
C VAL A 87 -13.16 -26.94 -8.77
N PHE A 88 -12.34 -26.38 -9.66
CA PHE A 88 -11.68 -25.10 -9.39
C PHE A 88 -12.70 -23.94 -9.53
N PRO A 89 -12.55 -22.84 -8.77
CA PRO A 89 -13.46 -21.69 -8.85
C PRO A 89 -13.70 -21.19 -10.27
N GLU A 90 -12.68 -21.22 -11.12
CA GLU A 90 -12.71 -20.74 -12.51
C GLU A 90 -13.59 -21.61 -13.42
N ASP A 91 -13.77 -22.88 -13.08
CA ASP A 91 -14.56 -23.86 -13.82
C ASP A 91 -16.02 -23.96 -13.32
N LEU A 92 -16.40 -23.13 -12.34
CA LEU A 92 -17.76 -23.05 -11.82
C LEU A 92 -18.71 -22.30 -12.78
N LYS A 93 -18.71 -22.67 -14.07
CA LYS A 93 -19.72 -22.22 -15.03
C LYS A 93 -20.82 -23.27 -15.15
N VAL A 94 -22.00 -22.89 -14.65
CA VAL A 94 -23.30 -23.54 -14.84
C VAL A 94 -23.37 -24.99 -14.34
N SER A 95 -23.36 -25.16 -13.02
CA SER A 95 -23.96 -26.35 -12.42
C SER A 95 -25.48 -26.16 -12.40
N ASP A 96 -26.27 -27.09 -12.93
CA ASP A 96 -27.75 -27.10 -12.90
C ASP A 96 -28.34 -26.98 -11.47
N LYS A 97 -27.50 -27.11 -10.45
CA LYS A 97 -27.82 -26.88 -9.04
C LYS A 97 -27.25 -25.52 -8.66
N MET A 98 -28.12 -24.53 -8.40
CA MET A 98 -27.74 -23.21 -7.84
C MET A 98 -26.89 -23.38 -6.56
N ILE A 99 -25.57 -23.35 -6.72
CA ILE A 99 -24.57 -23.43 -5.65
C ILE A 99 -23.74 -22.16 -5.74
N PHE A 100 -23.58 -21.50 -4.60
CA PHE A 100 -22.86 -20.24 -4.51
C PHE A 100 -21.38 -20.47 -4.28
N ASP A 101 -20.55 -19.73 -5.02
CA ASP A 101 -19.12 -19.65 -4.75
C ASP A 101 -18.86 -18.80 -3.50
N PRO A 102 -18.15 -19.31 -2.48
CA PRO A 102 -17.75 -18.51 -1.31
C PRO A 102 -16.92 -17.25 -1.64
N GLN A 103 -16.28 -17.19 -2.81
CA GLN A 103 -15.46 -16.06 -3.27
C GLN A 103 -16.24 -15.04 -4.11
N ASP A 104 -17.52 -15.28 -4.40
CA ASP A 104 -18.31 -14.35 -5.20
C ASP A 104 -18.49 -13.00 -4.48
N ARG A 105 -18.32 -11.89 -5.22
CA ARG A 105 -18.39 -10.52 -4.67
C ARG A 105 -19.74 -10.25 -4.03
N SER A 106 -20.82 -10.77 -4.61
CA SER A 106 -22.17 -10.61 -4.08
C SER A 106 -22.31 -11.28 -2.72
N LEU A 107 -21.85 -12.52 -2.59
CA LEU A 107 -21.91 -13.30 -1.34
C LEU A 107 -21.01 -12.71 -0.26
N LEU A 108 -19.83 -12.18 -0.61
CA LEU A 108 -18.97 -11.46 0.32
C LEU A 108 -19.66 -10.21 0.89
N LEU A 109 -20.40 -9.47 0.05
CA LEU A 109 -21.22 -8.33 0.50
C LEU A 109 -22.33 -8.79 1.45
N TRP A 110 -23.05 -9.87 1.13
CA TRP A 110 -24.06 -10.48 2.00
C TRP A 110 -23.47 -10.94 3.34
N ASN A 111 -22.28 -11.55 3.33
CA ASN A 111 -21.58 -11.94 4.55
C ASN A 111 -21.24 -10.75 5.43
N LYS A 112 -20.80 -9.61 4.85
CA LYS A 112 -20.63 -8.34 5.59
C LYS A 112 -21.95 -7.90 6.26
N PHE A 113 -23.08 -7.94 5.54
CA PHE A 113 -24.39 -7.63 6.13
C PHE A 113 -24.84 -8.62 7.22
N PHE A 114 -24.58 -9.91 7.06
CA PHE A 114 -24.87 -10.91 8.08
C PHE A 114 -24.06 -10.68 9.36
N VAL A 115 -22.81 -10.22 9.25
CA VAL A 115 -21.99 -9.84 10.42
C VAL A 115 -22.63 -8.67 11.15
N VAL A 116 -23.05 -7.63 10.43
CA VAL A 116 -23.75 -6.47 11.01
C VAL A 116 -25.05 -6.91 11.68
N SER A 117 -25.83 -7.77 11.04
CA SER A 117 -27.04 -8.36 11.62
C SER A 117 -26.77 -9.14 12.91
N CYS A 118 -25.64 -9.85 13.01
CA CYS A 118 -25.24 -10.51 14.26
C CYS A 118 -24.98 -9.51 15.38
N ILE A 119 -24.29 -8.41 15.10
CA ILE A 119 -24.03 -7.35 16.08
C ILE A 119 -25.34 -6.72 16.56
N LEU A 120 -26.26 -6.43 15.62
CA LEU A 120 -27.59 -5.91 15.94
C LEU A 120 -28.43 -6.90 16.76
N ALA A 121 -28.33 -8.20 16.48
CA ALA A 121 -29.03 -9.20 17.28
C ALA A 121 -28.55 -9.18 18.74
N VAL A 122 -27.23 -9.19 18.94
CA VAL A 122 -26.61 -9.16 20.28
C VAL A 122 -26.95 -7.86 21.03
N SER A 123 -27.18 -6.74 20.34
CA SER A 123 -27.59 -5.48 20.98
C SER A 123 -29.08 -5.42 21.36
N VAL A 124 -29.94 -6.18 20.68
CA VAL A 124 -31.39 -6.20 20.94
C VAL A 124 -31.76 -7.10 22.12
N ASP A 125 -31.07 -8.21 22.34
CA ASP A 125 -31.37 -9.14 23.44
C ASP A 125 -31.39 -8.50 24.84
N PRO A 126 -30.44 -7.62 25.23
CA PRO A 126 -30.49 -6.93 26.51
C PRO A 126 -31.69 -5.99 26.67
N LEU A 127 -32.40 -5.62 25.59
CA LEU A 127 -33.58 -4.76 25.69
C LEU A 127 -34.73 -5.41 26.46
N PHE A 128 -34.81 -6.75 26.48
CA PHE A 128 -35.79 -7.48 27.29
C PHE A 128 -35.61 -7.24 28.79
N PHE A 129 -34.41 -6.87 29.24
CA PHE A 129 -34.13 -6.58 30.64
C PHE A 129 -34.73 -5.25 31.10
N TYR A 130 -35.10 -4.35 30.18
CA TYR A 130 -35.78 -3.09 30.50
C TYR A 130 -37.30 -3.21 30.58
N LEU A 131 -37.87 -4.38 30.31
CA LEU A 131 -39.31 -4.62 30.33
C LEU A 131 -39.93 -4.50 31.74
N PRO A 132 -39.35 -5.05 32.81
CA PRO A 132 -39.90 -4.90 34.15
C PRO A 132 -39.82 -3.44 34.60
N ILE A 133 -40.95 -2.86 35.00
CA ILE A 133 -41.06 -1.45 35.37
C ILE A 133 -41.94 -1.27 36.60
N PHE A 134 -41.52 -0.42 37.52
CA PHE A 134 -42.33 -0.07 38.69
C PHE A 134 -43.31 1.06 38.37
N ASN A 135 -44.59 0.83 38.65
CA ASN A 135 -45.61 1.85 38.47
C ASN A 135 -45.78 2.65 39.77
N HIS A 136 -45.36 3.93 39.75
CA HIS A 136 -45.46 4.81 40.91
C HIS A 136 -46.90 5.03 41.40
N LEU A 137 -47.89 5.12 40.51
CA LEU A 137 -49.29 5.40 40.90
C LEU A 137 -49.97 4.21 41.59
N SER A 138 -49.47 3.00 41.36
CA SER A 138 -50.11 1.77 41.86
C SER A 138 -49.19 0.91 42.72
N HIS A 139 -47.98 1.38 43.04
CA HIS A 139 -46.97 0.66 43.83
C HIS A 139 -46.89 -0.83 43.49
N CYS A 140 -46.79 -1.13 42.20
CA CYS A 140 -46.72 -2.49 41.69
C CYS A 140 -45.65 -2.63 40.60
N LEU A 141 -45.06 -3.83 40.49
CA LEU A 141 -44.17 -4.21 39.40
C LEU A 141 -45.01 -4.69 38.20
N GLY A 142 -44.79 -4.09 37.04
CA GLY A 142 -45.43 -4.44 35.78
C GLY A 142 -44.41 -4.71 34.68
N ILE A 143 -44.92 -4.92 33.47
CA ILE A 143 -44.13 -5.12 32.25
C ILE A 143 -44.52 -4.02 31.26
N ASP A 144 -43.53 -3.33 30.68
CA ASP A 144 -43.73 -2.36 29.62
C ASP A 144 -44.15 -3.06 28.32
N VAL A 145 -45.45 -2.99 28.03
CA VAL A 145 -46.05 -3.59 26.84
C VAL A 145 -45.54 -2.96 25.55
N LYS A 146 -45.34 -1.63 25.52
CA LYS A 146 -44.90 -0.92 24.31
C LYS A 146 -43.48 -1.33 23.94
N LEU A 147 -42.60 -1.39 24.93
CA LEU A 147 -41.23 -1.87 24.74
C LEU A 147 -41.21 -3.37 24.38
N GLY A 148 -42.08 -4.19 24.98
CA GLY A 148 -42.20 -5.61 24.68
C GLY A 148 -42.58 -5.90 23.22
N VAL A 149 -43.62 -5.23 22.71
CA VAL A 149 -44.06 -5.36 21.31
C VAL A 149 -42.96 -4.87 20.35
N THR A 150 -42.33 -3.73 20.66
CA THR A 150 -41.28 -3.16 19.80
C THR A 150 -40.05 -4.07 19.74
N THR A 151 -39.56 -4.54 20.89
CA THR A 151 -38.36 -5.40 20.98
C THR A 151 -38.58 -6.75 20.30
N THR A 152 -39.75 -7.38 20.51
CA THR A 152 -40.07 -8.67 19.86
C THR A 152 -40.23 -8.54 18.35
N THR A 153 -40.80 -7.43 17.87
CA THR A 153 -40.89 -7.13 16.43
C THR A 153 -39.50 -7.00 15.81
N ILE A 154 -38.64 -6.14 16.38
CA ILE A 154 -37.27 -5.93 15.88
C ILE A 154 -36.47 -7.24 15.89
N ARG A 155 -36.56 -8.00 16.99
CA ARG A 155 -35.91 -9.32 17.10
C ARG A 155 -36.35 -10.26 15.97
N THR A 156 -37.64 -10.33 15.70
CA THR A 156 -38.20 -11.21 14.65
C THR A 156 -37.69 -10.85 13.25
N ILE A 157 -37.56 -9.55 12.95
CA ILE A 157 -36.99 -9.07 11.68
C ILE A 157 -35.53 -9.51 11.53
N ILE A 158 -34.72 -9.32 12.58
CA ILE A 158 -33.30 -9.72 12.58
C ILE A 158 -33.15 -11.24 12.44
N ASP A 159 -34.00 -12.00 13.12
CA ASP A 159 -34.00 -13.46 13.07
C ASP A 159 -34.41 -13.99 11.69
N ALA A 160 -35.42 -13.37 11.05
CA ALA A 160 -35.81 -13.69 9.68
C ALA A 160 -34.68 -13.44 8.67
N PHE A 161 -33.94 -12.34 8.82
CA PHE A 161 -32.76 -12.08 8.00
C PHE A 161 -31.67 -13.14 8.19
N TYR A 162 -31.48 -13.62 9.41
CA TYR A 162 -30.50 -14.67 9.70
C TYR A 162 -30.93 -16.06 9.18
N LEU A 163 -32.23 -16.35 9.14
CA LEU A 163 -32.74 -17.57 8.50
C LEU A 163 -32.34 -17.64 7.01
N ILE A 164 -32.31 -16.50 6.31
CA ILE A 164 -31.82 -16.44 4.92
C ILE A 164 -30.37 -16.93 4.85
N ARG A 165 -29.50 -16.49 5.76
CA ARG A 165 -28.11 -17.00 5.85
C ARG A 165 -28.06 -18.50 6.08
N MET A 166 -28.86 -19.02 7.01
CA MET A 166 -28.91 -20.46 7.29
C MET A 166 -29.30 -21.25 6.03
N CYS A 167 -30.24 -20.75 5.24
CA CYS A 167 -30.62 -21.33 3.95
C CYS A 167 -29.48 -21.26 2.92
N LEU A 168 -28.77 -20.13 2.85
CA LEU A 168 -27.62 -19.97 1.95
C LEU A 168 -26.48 -20.94 2.30
N GLN A 169 -26.22 -21.21 3.58
CA GLN A 169 -25.16 -22.14 4.00
C GLN A 169 -25.34 -23.58 3.49
N PHE A 170 -26.58 -24.02 3.24
CA PHE A 170 -26.84 -25.32 2.58
C PHE A 170 -26.52 -25.32 1.08
N ARG A 171 -26.29 -24.15 0.49
CA ARG A 171 -26.05 -23.94 -0.94
C ARG A 171 -24.69 -23.29 -1.23
N THR A 172 -23.89 -22.96 -0.23
CA THR A 172 -22.55 -22.39 -0.41
C THR A 172 -21.51 -23.50 -0.49
N ALA A 173 -20.72 -23.51 -1.57
CA ALA A 173 -19.59 -24.44 -1.69
C ALA A 173 -18.52 -24.14 -0.65
N TYR A 174 -17.70 -25.13 -0.30
CA TYR A 174 -16.58 -24.93 0.60
C TYR A 174 -15.27 -25.40 -0.01
N ILE A 175 -14.18 -24.80 0.43
CA ILE A 175 -12.83 -25.20 0.03
C ILE A 175 -12.38 -26.38 0.89
N ALA A 176 -12.00 -27.50 0.27
CA ALA A 176 -11.50 -28.67 0.99
C ALA A 176 -10.17 -28.33 1.70
N PRO A 177 -10.00 -28.63 3.01
CA PRO A 177 -8.76 -28.33 3.72
C PRO A 177 -7.54 -29.07 3.16
N SER A 178 -7.73 -30.31 2.70
CA SER A 178 -6.69 -31.20 2.16
C SER A 178 -6.17 -30.78 0.79
N SER A 179 -6.94 -30.01 0.02
CA SER A 179 -6.56 -29.55 -1.32
C SER A 179 -5.84 -28.20 -1.32
N ARG A 180 -5.55 -27.62 -0.15
CA ARG A 180 -4.90 -26.28 -0.04
C ARG A 180 -3.40 -26.37 -0.35
N VAL A 181 -3.06 -26.50 -1.63
CA VAL A 181 -1.67 -26.40 -2.09
C VAL A 181 -1.47 -24.97 -2.62
N PHE A 182 -0.58 -24.20 -1.98
CA PHE A 182 -0.35 -22.76 -2.27
C PHE A 182 -1.55 -21.83 -2.10
N GLY A 183 -2.48 -22.13 -1.18
CA GLY A 183 -3.62 -21.26 -0.87
C GLY A 183 -4.79 -21.35 -1.84
N ARG A 184 -4.63 -22.03 -2.98
CA ARG A 184 -5.75 -22.48 -3.82
C ARG A 184 -6.19 -23.87 -3.33
N GLY A 185 -7.49 -24.05 -3.19
CA GLY A 185 -8.06 -25.34 -2.85
C GLY A 185 -9.26 -25.63 -3.72
N GLU A 186 -9.51 -26.91 -3.95
CA GLU A 186 -10.64 -27.38 -4.72
C GLU A 186 -11.95 -27.07 -3.98
N LEU A 187 -12.94 -26.60 -4.74
CA LEU A 187 -14.29 -26.38 -4.22
C LEU A 187 -15.07 -27.68 -4.27
N VAL A 188 -15.63 -28.05 -3.11
CA VAL A 188 -16.58 -29.15 -3.01
C VAL A 188 -17.97 -28.61 -3.28
N ILE A 189 -18.56 -29.04 -4.40
CA ILE A 189 -19.90 -28.60 -4.88
C ILE A 189 -20.99 -29.64 -4.61
N ASP A 190 -20.69 -30.78 -3.99
CA ASP A 190 -21.70 -31.79 -3.69
C ASP A 190 -22.63 -31.33 -2.55
N SER A 191 -23.92 -31.14 -2.87
CA SER A 191 -24.95 -30.68 -1.93
C SER A 191 -25.09 -31.57 -0.70
N ALA A 192 -24.88 -32.90 -0.84
CA ALA A 192 -24.97 -33.81 0.30
C ALA A 192 -23.81 -33.59 1.28
N GLN A 193 -22.61 -33.34 0.76
CA GLN A 193 -21.42 -33.08 1.57
C GLN A 193 -21.44 -31.68 2.20
N ILE A 194 -21.96 -30.69 1.48
CA ILE A 194 -22.18 -29.33 2.02
C ILE A 194 -23.15 -29.41 3.21
N ALA A 195 -24.31 -30.07 3.03
CA ALA A 195 -25.30 -30.22 4.08
C ALA A 195 -24.76 -30.99 5.29
N ALA A 196 -24.08 -32.14 5.08
CA ALA A 196 -23.51 -32.93 6.17
C ALA A 196 -22.44 -32.16 6.97
N ARG A 197 -21.60 -31.38 6.29
CA ARG A 197 -20.59 -30.53 6.93
C ARG A 197 -21.22 -29.40 7.74
N TYR A 198 -22.26 -28.74 7.21
CA TYR A 198 -22.93 -27.65 7.92
C TYR A 198 -23.71 -28.17 9.14
N LEU A 199 -24.46 -29.27 8.98
CA LEU A 199 -25.23 -29.92 10.06
C LEU A 199 -24.36 -30.35 11.24
N SER A 200 -23.15 -30.86 10.97
CA SER A 200 -22.24 -31.34 12.01
C SER A 200 -21.44 -30.23 12.72
N ARG A 201 -21.22 -29.07 12.09
CA ARG A 201 -20.35 -28.02 12.65
C ARG A 201 -21.08 -26.82 13.24
N TYR A 202 -21.98 -26.20 12.49
CA TYR A 202 -22.49 -24.86 12.83
C TYR A 202 -24.02 -24.80 12.96
N PHE A 203 -24.74 -25.76 12.36
CA PHE A 203 -26.21 -25.73 12.34
C PHE A 203 -26.85 -25.67 13.73
N ILE A 204 -26.33 -26.42 14.71
CA ILE A 204 -26.90 -26.44 16.07
C ILE A 204 -26.83 -25.04 16.71
N VAL A 205 -25.69 -24.36 16.58
CA VAL A 205 -25.50 -23.00 17.12
C VAL A 205 -26.42 -22.02 16.41
N ASP A 206 -26.47 -22.09 15.08
CA ASP A 206 -27.31 -21.20 14.27
C ASP A 206 -28.80 -21.41 14.58
N PHE A 207 -29.24 -22.67 14.69
CA PHE A 207 -30.61 -23.03 15.06
C PHE A 207 -30.99 -22.53 16.46
N LEU A 208 -30.18 -22.82 17.49
CA LEU A 208 -30.44 -22.37 18.85
C LEU A 208 -30.47 -20.84 18.97
N SER A 209 -29.69 -20.13 18.14
CA SER A 209 -29.66 -18.67 18.12
C SER A 209 -30.95 -18.02 17.61
N VAL A 210 -31.71 -18.71 16.75
CA VAL A 210 -32.89 -18.17 16.05
C VAL A 210 -34.21 -18.57 16.74
N LEU A 211 -34.18 -19.50 17.70
CA LEU A 211 -35.39 -19.91 18.41
C LEU A 211 -36.15 -18.70 18.99
N PRO A 212 -37.47 -18.56 18.77
CA PRO A 212 -38.23 -17.38 19.20
C PRO A 212 -38.73 -17.49 20.65
N LEU A 213 -37.91 -17.96 21.60
CA LEU A 213 -38.37 -18.23 22.97
C LEU A 213 -38.79 -16.95 23.74
N PRO A 214 -38.03 -15.83 23.72
CA PRO A 214 -38.46 -14.57 24.33
C PRO A 214 -39.75 -14.04 23.71
N GLN A 215 -39.91 -14.17 22.39
CA GLN A 215 -41.13 -13.78 21.70
C GLN A 215 -42.32 -14.57 22.23
N ILE A 216 -42.22 -15.91 22.30
CA ILE A 216 -43.29 -16.77 22.79
C ILE A 216 -43.71 -16.37 24.22
N VAL A 217 -42.74 -16.12 25.11
CA VAL A 217 -43.05 -15.74 26.51
C VAL A 217 -43.71 -14.37 26.61
N VAL A 218 -43.18 -13.36 25.90
CA VAL A 218 -43.78 -12.01 25.89
C VAL A 218 -45.19 -12.05 25.30
N TRP A 219 -45.40 -12.71 24.16
CA TRP A 219 -46.71 -12.80 23.53
C TRP A 219 -47.73 -13.60 24.36
N LYS A 220 -47.30 -14.66 25.05
CA LYS A 220 -48.13 -15.40 26.02
C LYS A 220 -48.59 -14.50 27.15
N PHE A 221 -47.68 -13.69 27.71
CA PHE A 221 -48.02 -12.72 28.76
C PHE A 221 -49.01 -11.66 28.25
N LEU A 222 -48.79 -11.10 27.06
CA LEU A 222 -49.69 -10.09 26.48
C LEU A 222 -51.12 -10.60 26.26
N HIS A 223 -51.30 -11.90 26.02
CA HIS A 223 -52.61 -12.49 25.70
C HIS A 223 -53.36 -13.11 26.88
N ARG A 224 -52.68 -13.68 27.90
CA ARG A 224 -53.34 -14.63 28.82
C ARG A 224 -53.53 -14.20 30.27
N SER A 225 -52.80 -13.22 30.81
CA SER A 225 -52.90 -12.96 32.26
C SER A 225 -52.26 -11.64 32.70
N LYS A 226 -52.80 -11.04 33.77
CA LYS A 226 -52.22 -9.91 34.50
C LYS A 226 -52.23 -10.27 35.99
N GLY A 227 -51.25 -9.80 36.77
CA GLY A 227 -51.18 -10.09 38.21
C GLY A 227 -49.90 -10.83 38.63
N SER A 228 -50.03 -11.82 39.52
CA SER A 228 -48.89 -12.57 40.10
C SER A 228 -48.04 -13.31 39.05
N GLU A 229 -48.59 -13.61 37.87
CA GLU A 229 -47.85 -14.16 36.72
C GLU A 229 -46.78 -13.22 36.14
N VAL A 230 -46.79 -11.91 36.48
CA VAL A 230 -45.68 -10.99 36.14
C VAL A 230 -44.36 -11.50 36.72
N TRP A 231 -44.38 -12.06 37.93
CA TRP A 231 -43.18 -12.61 38.55
C TRP A 231 -42.64 -13.82 37.78
N ALA A 232 -43.52 -14.78 37.46
CA ALA A 232 -43.15 -15.96 36.68
C ALA A 232 -42.64 -15.60 35.28
N THR A 233 -43.28 -14.61 34.64
CA THR A 233 -42.88 -14.09 33.33
C THR A 233 -41.52 -13.40 33.39
N LYS A 234 -41.28 -12.54 34.39
CA LYS A 234 -39.97 -11.90 34.62
C LYS A 234 -38.86 -12.94 34.78
N GLN A 235 -39.08 -13.95 35.62
CA GLN A 235 -38.10 -15.01 35.86
C GLN A 235 -37.84 -15.86 34.61
N ALA A 236 -38.90 -16.24 33.89
CA ALA A 236 -38.76 -16.97 32.63
C ALA A 236 -38.00 -16.16 31.57
N LEU A 237 -38.32 -14.87 31.41
CA LEU A 237 -37.63 -13.98 30.46
C LEU A 237 -36.16 -13.83 30.79
N LEU A 238 -35.79 -13.65 32.06
CA LEU A 238 -34.39 -13.57 32.49
C LEU A 238 -33.60 -14.81 32.07
N ILE A 239 -34.11 -15.99 32.41
CA ILE A 239 -33.43 -17.26 32.13
C ILE A 239 -33.34 -17.51 30.62
N ILE A 240 -34.44 -17.32 29.90
CA ILE A 240 -34.52 -17.59 28.46
C ILE A 240 -33.62 -16.63 27.67
N VAL A 241 -33.66 -15.32 27.97
CA VAL A 241 -32.82 -14.34 27.29
C VAL A 241 -31.35 -14.65 27.54
N PHE A 242 -30.97 -14.98 28.79
CA PHE A 242 -29.59 -15.37 29.11
C PHE A 242 -29.12 -16.62 28.34
N ILE A 243 -29.92 -17.69 28.34
CA ILE A 243 -29.59 -18.94 27.64
C ILE A 243 -29.49 -18.72 26.13
N GLN A 244 -30.35 -17.89 25.54
CA GLN A 244 -30.33 -17.60 24.11
C GLN A 244 -29.25 -16.61 23.68
N TYR A 245 -28.79 -15.76 24.60
CA TYR A 245 -27.73 -14.79 24.33
C TYR A 245 -26.43 -15.49 23.94
N ILE A 246 -26.10 -16.62 24.59
CA ILE A 246 -24.88 -17.39 24.35
C ILE A 246 -24.77 -17.85 22.87
N PRO A 247 -25.70 -18.63 22.30
CA PRO A 247 -25.60 -19.04 20.89
C PRO A 247 -25.66 -17.84 19.93
N ARG A 248 -26.39 -16.77 20.26
CA ARG A 248 -26.41 -15.52 19.47
C ARG A 248 -25.08 -14.81 19.42
N PHE A 249 -24.31 -14.83 20.50
CA PHE A 249 -22.96 -14.30 20.52
C PHE A 249 -21.99 -15.24 19.80
N VAL A 250 -22.03 -16.54 20.09
CA VAL A 250 -21.10 -17.54 19.53
C VAL A 250 -21.19 -17.63 18.00
N ARG A 251 -22.37 -17.45 17.40
CA ARG A 251 -22.55 -17.49 15.93
C ARG A 251 -21.75 -16.43 15.17
N PHE A 252 -21.27 -15.39 15.86
CA PHE A 252 -20.39 -14.35 15.31
C PHE A 252 -19.02 -14.92 14.89
N ILE A 253 -18.49 -15.86 15.66
CA ILE A 253 -17.14 -16.42 15.49
C ILE A 253 -16.96 -17.14 14.15
N PRO A 254 -17.80 -18.13 13.77
CA PRO A 254 -17.62 -18.83 12.50
C PRO A 254 -17.80 -17.88 11.32
N LEU A 255 -18.75 -16.96 11.39
CA LEU A 255 -19.04 -16.02 10.30
C LEU A 255 -17.87 -15.06 10.04
N THR A 256 -17.28 -14.49 11.09
CA THR A 256 -16.11 -13.62 10.94
C THR A 256 -14.86 -14.39 10.55
N SER A 257 -14.69 -15.63 11.03
CA SER A 257 -13.59 -16.48 10.59
C SER A 257 -13.67 -16.80 9.10
N GLU A 258 -14.86 -17.10 8.58
CA GLU A 258 -15.06 -17.36 7.15
C GLU A 258 -14.78 -16.12 6.32
N LEU A 259 -15.35 -14.97 6.72
CA LEU A 259 -15.14 -13.70 6.02
C LEU A 259 -13.66 -13.26 6.02
N LYS A 260 -12.95 -13.44 7.13
CA LYS A 260 -11.50 -13.15 7.19
C LYS A 260 -10.69 -14.07 6.28
N LYS A 261 -11.09 -15.33 6.13
CA LYS A 261 -10.42 -16.31 5.25
C LYS A 261 -10.65 -16.01 3.77
N THR A 262 -11.81 -15.47 3.39
CA THR A 262 -12.17 -15.22 1.99
C THR A 262 -11.85 -13.79 1.53
N ALA A 263 -12.13 -12.77 2.36
CA ALA A 263 -11.90 -11.37 2.03
C ALA A 263 -10.56 -10.81 2.55
N GLY A 264 -9.82 -11.57 3.37
CA GLY A 264 -8.54 -11.14 3.98
C GLY A 264 -8.71 -10.20 5.18
N SER A 265 -9.60 -9.21 5.08
CA SER A 265 -9.93 -8.29 6.19
C SER A 265 -11.41 -7.89 6.20
N PHE A 266 -11.92 -7.55 7.38
CA PHE A 266 -13.28 -7.03 7.56
C PHE A 266 -13.36 -5.52 7.29
N ALA A 267 -12.28 -4.81 7.60
CA ALA A 267 -12.15 -3.37 7.56
C ALA A 267 -10.98 -3.01 6.63
N GLU A 268 -11.27 -2.39 5.50
CA GLU A 268 -10.28 -1.98 4.51
C GLU A 268 -9.48 -0.75 4.98
N GLY A 269 -10.06 0.07 5.88
CA GLY A 269 -9.41 1.25 6.45
C GLY A 269 -9.07 1.11 7.94
N ALA A 270 -7.96 1.73 8.36
CA ALA A 270 -7.53 1.73 9.76
C ALA A 270 -8.60 2.31 10.72
N TRP A 271 -9.29 3.38 10.30
CA TRP A 271 -10.40 3.98 11.04
C TRP A 271 -11.59 3.03 11.18
N SER A 272 -11.92 2.27 10.14
CA SER A 272 -13.00 1.28 10.19
C SER A 272 -12.67 0.12 11.15
N GLY A 273 -11.40 -0.26 11.26
CA GLY A 273 -10.91 -1.22 12.25
C GLY A 273 -11.06 -0.69 13.68
N ALA A 274 -10.60 0.53 13.95
CA ALA A 274 -10.72 1.15 15.27
C ALA A 274 -12.19 1.35 15.71
N ALA A 275 -13.04 1.84 14.80
CA ALA A 275 -14.47 2.01 15.05
C ALA A 275 -15.17 0.69 15.39
N TYR A 276 -14.74 -0.42 14.76
CA TYR A 276 -15.28 -1.74 15.05
C TYR A 276 -14.98 -2.20 16.49
N TYR A 277 -13.76 -2.01 17.01
CA TYR A 277 -13.46 -2.35 18.41
C TYR A 277 -14.18 -1.43 19.41
N LEU A 278 -14.30 -0.14 19.08
CA LEU A 278 -15.07 0.80 19.89
C LEU A 278 -16.56 0.40 19.95
N LEU A 279 -17.12 -0.06 18.83
CA LEU A 279 -18.50 -0.57 18.78
C LEU A 279 -18.71 -1.76 19.74
N TRP A 280 -17.77 -2.71 19.79
CA TRP A 280 -17.83 -3.83 20.74
C TRP A 280 -17.73 -3.38 22.20
N TYR A 281 -16.91 -2.37 22.47
CA TYR A 281 -16.77 -1.81 23.81
C TYR A 281 -18.07 -1.11 24.27
N ILE A 282 -18.70 -0.32 23.39
CA ILE A 282 -20.00 0.31 23.64
C ILE A 282 -21.09 -0.77 23.80
N LEU A 283 -21.05 -1.84 23.02
CA LEU A 283 -21.99 -2.95 23.14
C LEU A 283 -21.86 -3.68 24.47
N ALA A 284 -20.63 -3.94 24.94
CA ALA A 284 -20.40 -4.49 26.27
C ALA A 284 -20.92 -3.57 27.38
N SER A 285 -20.75 -2.26 27.22
CA SER A 285 -21.29 -1.23 28.13
C SER A 285 -22.82 -1.27 28.20
N HIS A 286 -23.48 -1.39 27.04
CA HIS A 286 -24.93 -1.55 26.94
C HIS A 286 -25.42 -2.80 27.68
N VAL A 287 -24.76 -3.94 27.47
CA VAL A 287 -25.11 -5.21 28.12
C VAL A 287 -25.00 -5.09 29.64
N ILE A 288 -23.89 -4.54 30.14
CA ILE A 288 -23.68 -4.33 31.58
C ILE A 288 -24.70 -3.35 32.17
N GLY A 289 -24.99 -2.25 31.48
CA GLY A 289 -26.03 -1.30 31.88
C GLY A 289 -27.42 -1.95 31.99
N ALA A 290 -27.76 -2.84 31.04
CA ALA A 290 -29.02 -3.57 31.06
C ALA A 290 -29.09 -4.59 32.21
N PHE A 291 -27.99 -5.31 32.49
CA PHE A 291 -27.90 -6.18 33.67
C PHE A 291 -28.02 -5.38 34.97
N TRP A 292 -27.36 -4.23 35.08
CA TRP A 292 -27.47 -3.35 36.23
C TRP A 292 -28.91 -2.89 36.46
N TYR A 293 -29.63 -2.48 35.41
CA TYR A 293 -31.05 -2.13 35.50
C TYR A 293 -31.90 -3.30 36.02
N LEU A 294 -31.72 -4.50 35.45
CA LEU A 294 -32.50 -5.67 35.86
C LEU A 294 -32.22 -6.08 37.31
N LEU A 295 -30.96 -6.06 37.72
CA LEU A 295 -30.56 -6.36 39.08
C LEU A 295 -31.05 -5.28 40.05
N ALA A 296 -31.13 -4.01 39.64
CA ALA A 296 -31.78 -2.96 40.42
C ALA A 296 -33.28 -3.23 40.60
N VAL A 297 -33.98 -3.67 39.54
CA VAL A 297 -35.39 -4.11 39.65
C VAL A 297 -35.52 -5.25 40.65
N GLU A 298 -34.69 -6.28 40.54
CA GLU A 298 -34.74 -7.45 41.41
C GLU A 298 -34.41 -7.12 42.87
N ARG A 299 -33.44 -6.21 43.08
CA ARG A 299 -33.10 -5.72 44.41
C ARG A 299 -34.27 -4.97 45.04
N ASN A 300 -34.97 -4.13 44.26
CA ASN A 300 -36.15 -3.42 44.73
C ASN A 300 -37.36 -4.35 44.98
N ASP A 301 -37.62 -5.32 44.09
CA ASP A 301 -38.64 -6.37 44.30
C ASP A 301 -38.37 -7.18 45.58
N THR A 302 -37.09 -7.48 45.86
CA THR A 302 -36.67 -8.15 47.09
C THR A 302 -36.97 -7.31 48.34
N CYS A 303 -36.69 -6.00 48.30
CA CYS A 303 -37.06 -5.10 49.41
C CYS A 303 -38.57 -5.11 49.62
N TRP A 304 -39.35 -4.93 48.54
CA TRP A 304 -40.81 -4.87 48.61
C TRP A 304 -41.40 -6.16 49.18
N ARG A 305 -40.93 -7.32 48.74
CA ARG A 305 -41.35 -8.63 49.27
C ARG A 305 -41.00 -8.77 50.75
N LYS A 306 -39.77 -8.46 51.17
CA LYS A 306 -39.34 -8.56 52.58
C LYS A 306 -40.14 -7.62 53.48
N ALA A 307 -40.36 -6.39 53.06
CA ALA A 307 -41.17 -5.41 53.81
C ALA A 307 -42.64 -5.84 53.92
N CYS A 308 -43.21 -6.35 52.83
CA CYS A 308 -44.59 -6.85 52.78
C CYS A 308 -44.78 -8.04 53.74
N ILE A 309 -43.91 -9.06 53.65
CA ILE A 309 -43.93 -10.26 54.51
C ILE A 309 -43.70 -9.88 55.98
N GLY A 310 -42.67 -9.09 56.27
CA GLY A 310 -42.32 -8.70 57.64
C GLY A 310 -43.38 -7.85 58.34
N SER A 311 -44.28 -7.20 57.59
CA SER A 311 -45.38 -6.43 58.16
C SER A 311 -46.62 -7.24 58.51
N GLY A 312 -46.82 -8.41 57.88
CA GLY A 312 -48.03 -9.25 57.99
C GLY A 312 -49.34 -8.61 57.48
N LYS A 313 -49.30 -7.35 57.02
CA LYS A 313 -50.49 -6.55 56.64
C LYS A 313 -50.60 -6.31 55.13
N CYS A 314 -49.73 -6.95 54.34
CA CYS A 314 -49.61 -6.77 52.91
C CYS A 314 -49.67 -8.16 52.22
N ASN A 315 -50.50 -8.27 51.18
CA ASN A 315 -50.55 -9.44 50.29
C ASN A 315 -49.50 -9.29 49.18
N ILE A 316 -48.65 -10.30 49.02
CA ILE A 316 -47.57 -10.33 48.01
C ILE A 316 -48.09 -10.39 46.57
N ASP A 317 -49.28 -10.95 46.33
CA ASP A 317 -49.82 -11.09 44.97
C ASP A 317 -50.17 -9.72 44.38
N PHE A 318 -50.56 -8.76 45.23
CA PHE A 318 -50.90 -7.40 44.81
C PHE A 318 -49.68 -6.52 44.53
N LEU A 319 -48.46 -6.96 44.86
CA LEU A 319 -47.22 -6.28 44.45
C LEU A 319 -47.01 -6.31 42.93
N TYR A 320 -47.74 -7.16 42.21
CA TYR A 320 -47.66 -7.27 40.76
C TYR A 320 -48.87 -6.64 40.06
N CYS A 321 -48.59 -5.83 39.04
CA CYS A 321 -49.63 -5.08 38.34
C CYS A 321 -50.58 -6.01 37.58
N GLY A 322 -51.88 -5.69 37.60
CA GLY A 322 -52.93 -6.52 36.98
C GLY A 322 -54.08 -6.86 37.91
N ASN A 323 -53.89 -6.65 39.21
CA ASN A 323 -54.78 -7.10 40.26
C ASN A 323 -55.76 -6.02 40.76
N LYS A 324 -55.88 -4.91 40.02
CA LYS A 324 -56.66 -3.72 40.42
C LYS A 324 -58.16 -3.98 40.58
N HIS A 325 -58.68 -5.02 39.93
CA HIS A 325 -60.10 -5.38 39.95
C HIS A 325 -60.47 -6.38 41.06
N MET A 326 -59.49 -6.89 41.81
CA MET A 326 -59.76 -7.83 42.91
C MET A 326 -60.22 -7.11 44.17
N ARG A 327 -61.15 -7.74 44.91
CA ARG A 327 -61.63 -7.24 46.21
C ARG A 327 -60.46 -7.13 47.18
N GLY A 328 -60.38 -6.01 47.91
CA GLY A 328 -59.32 -5.74 48.89
C GLY A 328 -58.05 -5.05 48.35
N PHE A 329 -57.92 -4.83 47.03
CA PHE A 329 -56.76 -4.14 46.46
C PHE A 329 -56.65 -2.67 46.91
N ALA A 330 -57.79 -1.97 47.03
CA ALA A 330 -57.80 -0.55 47.41
C ALA A 330 -57.32 -0.31 48.85
N ASP A 331 -57.71 -1.19 49.78
CA ASP A 331 -57.29 -1.14 51.19
C ASP A 331 -55.85 -1.59 51.35
N TRP A 332 -55.48 -2.67 50.65
CA TRP A 332 -54.09 -3.13 50.57
C TRP A 332 -53.16 -2.02 50.09
N ARG A 333 -53.53 -1.27 49.04
CA ARG A 333 -52.70 -0.21 48.46
C ARG A 333 -52.37 0.90 49.47
N LYS A 334 -53.36 1.34 50.26
CA LYS A 334 -53.14 2.38 51.29
C LYS A 334 -52.17 1.89 52.36
N VAL A 335 -52.29 0.63 52.74
CA VAL A 335 -51.42 -0.01 53.74
C VAL A 335 -50.02 -0.26 53.19
N SER A 336 -49.92 -0.75 51.95
CA SER A 336 -48.65 -1.07 51.29
C SER A 336 -47.83 0.17 50.99
N GLU A 337 -48.44 1.28 50.57
CA GLU A 337 -47.74 2.53 50.30
C GLU A 337 -46.97 3.03 51.54
N LYS A 338 -47.59 2.99 52.71
CA LYS A 338 -46.94 3.37 53.98
C LYS A 338 -45.84 2.38 54.39
N ILE A 339 -46.05 1.08 54.20
CA ILE A 339 -45.08 0.04 54.57
C ILE A 339 -43.86 0.06 53.65
N LEU A 340 -44.09 0.06 52.33
CA LEU A 340 -43.05 0.10 51.31
C LEU A 340 -42.29 1.43 51.37
N GLY A 341 -43.00 2.56 51.51
CA GLY A 341 -42.38 3.87 51.65
C GLY A 341 -41.54 4.01 52.93
N SER A 342 -41.88 3.34 54.03
CA SER A 342 -41.10 3.40 55.27
C SER A 342 -39.91 2.44 55.32
N LYS A 343 -39.99 1.28 54.65
CA LYS A 343 -38.96 0.23 54.69
C LYS A 343 -38.06 0.17 53.45
N CYS A 344 -38.49 0.71 52.32
CA CYS A 344 -37.79 0.67 51.04
C CYS A 344 -37.53 2.06 50.46
N SER A 345 -37.70 3.14 51.23
CA SER A 345 -37.23 4.48 50.84
C SER A 345 -35.74 4.62 51.10
N ILE A 346 -35.11 5.41 50.23
CA ILE A 346 -33.74 5.87 50.42
C ILE A 346 -33.81 7.17 51.21
N LYS A 347 -33.06 7.24 52.32
CA LYS A 347 -32.86 8.46 53.11
C LYS A 347 -31.46 9.00 52.82
N GLU A 348 -31.31 10.31 52.86
CA GLU A 348 -30.06 11.01 52.52
C GLU A 348 -28.85 10.55 53.37
N ASP A 349 -29.07 10.09 54.60
CA ASP A 349 -28.05 9.42 55.42
C ASP A 349 -28.02 7.91 55.13
N THR A 350 -26.98 7.46 54.41
CA THR A 350 -26.76 6.06 53.97
C THR A 350 -26.76 5.04 55.12
N ASP A 351 -26.29 5.42 56.31
CA ASP A 351 -26.29 4.57 57.51
C ASP A 351 -27.67 4.40 58.17
N SER A 352 -28.66 5.23 57.80
CA SER A 352 -30.01 5.22 58.38
C SER A 352 -31.09 4.65 57.45
N SER A 353 -30.71 4.28 56.23
CA SER A 353 -31.64 3.68 55.26
C SER A 353 -32.10 2.30 55.74
N PRO A 354 -33.41 1.99 55.75
CA PRO A 354 -33.91 0.71 56.25
C PRO A 354 -33.51 -0.49 55.38
N PHE A 355 -33.08 -0.24 54.14
CA PHE A 355 -32.61 -1.26 53.21
C PHE A 355 -31.45 -0.72 52.37
N ASN A 356 -30.30 -1.40 52.43
CA ASN A 356 -29.11 -1.02 51.67
C ASN A 356 -29.19 -1.54 50.22
N TYR A 357 -29.23 -0.61 49.27
CA TYR A 357 -29.28 -0.86 47.83
C TYR A 357 -27.90 -0.88 47.16
N GLY A 358 -26.84 -0.43 47.84
CA GLY A 358 -25.45 -0.44 47.33
C GLY A 358 -25.31 0.20 45.95
N ILE A 359 -24.74 -0.51 44.98
CA ILE A 359 -24.53 -0.02 43.60
C ILE A 359 -25.83 0.28 42.84
N TYR A 360 -26.97 -0.21 43.34
CA TYR A 360 -28.28 0.02 42.74
C TYR A 360 -28.97 1.28 43.29
N THR A 361 -28.42 1.90 44.33
CA THR A 361 -28.97 3.11 44.97
C THR A 361 -29.25 4.20 43.94
N GLN A 362 -28.28 4.47 43.06
CA GLN A 362 -28.40 5.46 41.99
C GLN A 362 -29.60 5.21 41.07
N ALA A 363 -29.90 3.96 40.71
CA ALA A 363 -31.03 3.63 39.84
C ALA A 363 -32.40 3.89 40.49
N ILE A 364 -32.48 3.73 41.81
CA ILE A 364 -33.70 3.96 42.59
C ILE A 364 -33.89 5.48 42.82
N GLU A 365 -32.82 6.20 43.19
CA GLU A 365 -32.82 7.65 43.43
C GLU A 365 -33.20 8.43 42.17
N SER A 366 -32.58 8.09 41.04
CA SER A 366 -32.87 8.70 39.74
C SER A 366 -34.26 8.34 39.21
N ARG A 367 -34.98 7.43 39.88
CA ARG A 367 -36.26 6.84 39.47
C ARG A 367 -36.23 6.21 38.08
N THR A 368 -35.06 5.80 37.61
CA THR A 368 -34.90 5.17 36.29
C THR A 368 -35.70 3.87 36.18
N VAL A 369 -35.81 3.12 37.28
CA VAL A 369 -36.57 1.85 37.34
C VAL A 369 -38.08 2.03 37.14
N SER A 370 -38.57 3.24 37.37
CA SER A 370 -40.00 3.59 37.27
C SER A 370 -40.33 4.50 36.09
N SER A 371 -39.32 4.95 35.35
CA SER A 371 -39.51 5.82 34.18
C SER A 371 -40.14 5.04 33.01
N ASN A 372 -41.21 5.60 32.44
CA ASN A 372 -41.85 5.08 31.22
C ASN A 372 -41.16 5.57 29.92
N VAL A 373 -40.17 6.46 30.03
CA VAL A 373 -39.45 7.01 28.87
C VAL A 373 -38.23 6.15 28.57
N PHE A 374 -38.37 5.24 27.60
CA PHE A 374 -37.34 4.25 27.25
C PHE A 374 -35.99 4.88 26.88
N PHE A 375 -35.96 5.94 26.05
CA PHE A 375 -34.69 6.50 25.56
C PHE A 375 -33.83 7.08 26.69
N SER A 376 -34.43 7.83 27.62
CA SER A 376 -33.73 8.36 28.80
C SER A 376 -33.22 7.23 29.71
N LYS A 377 -34.05 6.21 29.93
CA LYS A 377 -33.68 4.99 30.68
C LYS A 377 -32.48 4.29 30.05
N PHE A 378 -32.52 4.07 28.74
CA PHE A 378 -31.45 3.43 27.97
C PHE A 378 -30.14 4.23 28.05
N CYS A 379 -30.17 5.54 27.75
CA CYS A 379 -28.97 6.37 27.79
C CYS A 379 -28.33 6.43 29.18
N TYR A 380 -29.15 6.48 30.24
CA TYR A 380 -28.64 6.50 31.61
C TYR A 380 -27.98 5.18 32.01
N CYS A 381 -28.58 4.04 31.66
CA CYS A 381 -28.01 2.73 31.94
C CYS A 381 -26.75 2.47 31.08
N LEU A 382 -26.75 2.91 29.83
CA LEU A 382 -25.57 2.86 28.95
C LEU A 382 -24.42 3.69 29.52
N TRP A 383 -24.71 4.92 29.98
CA TRP A 383 -23.74 5.77 30.65
C TRP A 383 -23.15 5.09 31.89
N TRP A 384 -24.00 4.53 32.75
CA TRP A 384 -23.55 3.80 33.94
C TRP A 384 -22.63 2.62 33.59
N GLY A 385 -22.99 1.83 32.57
CA GLY A 385 -22.16 0.72 32.09
C GLY A 385 -20.82 1.18 31.52
N LEU A 386 -20.84 2.23 30.70
CA LEU A 386 -19.65 2.81 30.08
C LEU A 386 -18.69 3.39 31.13
N GLN A 387 -19.24 4.11 32.11
CA GLN A 387 -18.47 4.68 33.21
C GLN A 387 -17.73 3.58 33.98
N ASN A 388 -18.42 2.54 34.43
CA ASN A 388 -17.82 1.51 35.29
C ASN A 388 -16.86 0.56 34.55
N LEU A 389 -17.10 0.29 33.26
CA LEU A 389 -16.12 -0.43 32.43
C LEU A 389 -14.84 0.38 32.25
N SER A 390 -14.96 1.70 32.08
CA SER A 390 -13.83 2.59 31.79
C SER A 390 -13.05 2.99 33.04
N THR A 391 -13.69 3.07 34.20
CA THR A 391 -13.08 3.46 35.48
C THR A 391 -12.67 2.28 36.36
N LEU A 392 -12.68 1.05 35.82
CA LEU A 392 -12.24 -0.16 36.52
C LEU A 392 -12.97 -0.39 37.86
N GLY A 393 -14.24 0.03 37.95
CA GLY A 393 -15.06 -0.12 39.16
C GLY A 393 -14.69 0.79 40.34
N GLN A 394 -13.82 1.79 40.16
CA GLN A 394 -13.39 2.71 41.24
C GLN A 394 -14.53 3.50 41.91
N GLY A 395 -15.70 3.60 41.26
CA GLY A 395 -16.89 4.26 41.79
C GLY A 395 -17.96 3.33 42.38
N LEU A 396 -17.73 2.01 42.46
CA LEU A 396 -18.73 1.05 42.90
C LEU A 396 -18.76 0.91 44.43
N GLN A 397 -19.77 1.49 45.07
CA GLN A 397 -20.04 1.32 46.51
C GLN A 397 -20.99 0.15 46.72
N THR A 398 -20.46 -0.99 47.18
CA THR A 398 -21.24 -2.23 47.35
C THR A 398 -21.87 -2.35 48.73
N SER A 399 -23.06 -2.97 48.81
CA SER A 399 -23.59 -3.47 50.08
C SER A 399 -22.93 -4.80 50.48
N THR A 400 -23.23 -5.32 51.67
CA THR A 400 -22.76 -6.64 52.13
C THR A 400 -23.42 -7.82 51.42
N TYR A 401 -24.23 -7.57 50.39
CA TYR A 401 -24.92 -8.62 49.63
C TYR A 401 -23.94 -9.36 48.68
N PRO A 402 -23.75 -10.69 48.82
CA PRO A 402 -22.74 -11.42 48.05
C PRO A 402 -22.92 -11.33 46.53
N GLY A 403 -24.17 -11.35 46.04
CA GLY A 403 -24.44 -11.31 44.60
C GLY A 403 -24.05 -9.97 43.95
N GLU A 404 -24.15 -8.87 44.71
CA GLU A 404 -23.71 -7.55 44.28
C GLU A 404 -22.18 -7.45 44.26
N ILE A 405 -21.53 -7.94 45.32
CA ILE A 405 -20.07 -7.97 45.41
C ILE A 405 -19.48 -8.77 44.25
N LEU A 406 -20.03 -9.96 43.96
CA LEU A 406 -19.56 -10.80 42.85
C LEU A 406 -19.75 -10.11 41.50
N PHE A 407 -20.89 -9.42 41.30
CA PHE A 407 -21.15 -8.66 40.07
C PHE A 407 -20.17 -7.48 39.91
N SER A 408 -19.89 -6.74 40.98
CA SER A 408 -18.90 -5.64 40.96
C SER A 408 -17.47 -6.13 40.70
N ILE A 409 -17.06 -7.25 41.30
CA ILE A 409 -15.76 -7.89 41.01
C ILE A 409 -15.69 -8.27 39.53
N ALA A 410 -16.75 -8.88 38.99
CA ALA A 410 -16.81 -9.25 37.58
C ALA A 410 -16.70 -8.04 36.65
N ILE A 411 -17.39 -6.93 36.96
CA ILE A 411 -17.29 -5.67 36.19
C ILE A 411 -15.85 -5.13 36.22
N ALA A 412 -15.20 -5.09 37.39
CA ALA A 412 -13.85 -4.57 37.51
C ALA A 412 -12.83 -5.38 36.67
N ILE A 413 -12.88 -6.71 36.76
CA ILE A 413 -11.99 -7.59 35.99
C ILE A 413 -12.28 -7.47 34.49
N PHE A 414 -13.56 -7.54 34.10
CA PHE A 414 -13.95 -7.48 32.71
C PHE A 414 -13.67 -6.11 32.07
N GLY A 415 -13.89 -5.02 32.80
CA GLY A 415 -13.55 -3.66 32.40
C GLY A 415 -12.05 -3.48 32.15
N LEU A 416 -11.21 -3.99 33.06
CA LEU A 416 -9.75 -3.95 32.88
C LEU A 416 -9.29 -4.65 31.60
N ILE A 417 -9.78 -5.87 31.35
CA ILE A 417 -9.43 -6.64 30.16
C ILE A 417 -9.92 -5.92 28.90
N LEU A 418 -11.18 -5.49 28.86
CA LEU A 418 -11.75 -4.83 27.69
C LEU A 418 -11.08 -3.49 27.37
N PHE A 419 -10.80 -2.69 28.40
CA PHE A 419 -10.17 -1.38 28.22
C PHE A 419 -8.72 -1.52 27.73
N ALA A 420 -7.97 -2.49 28.27
CA ALA A 420 -6.62 -2.81 27.77
C ALA A 420 -6.65 -3.29 26.31
N LEU A 421 -7.59 -4.17 25.95
CA LEU A 421 -7.76 -4.63 24.56
C LEU A 421 -8.15 -3.49 23.62
N LEU A 422 -9.01 -2.56 24.05
CA LEU A 422 -9.39 -1.40 23.26
C LEU A 422 -8.17 -0.53 22.97
N ILE A 423 -7.41 -0.15 24.00
CA ILE A 423 -6.20 0.68 23.85
C ILE A 423 -5.18 -0.01 22.96
N GLY A 424 -4.85 -1.29 23.22
CA GLY A 424 -3.84 -2.02 22.46
C GLY A 424 -4.19 -2.18 20.97
N ASN A 425 -5.45 -2.49 20.68
CA ASN A 425 -5.93 -2.60 19.30
C ASN A 425 -5.97 -1.23 18.61
N MET A 426 -6.51 -0.20 19.26
CA MET A 426 -6.52 1.16 18.69
C MET A 426 -5.11 1.69 18.42
N GLN A 427 -4.17 1.44 19.33
CA GLN A 427 -2.76 1.79 19.15
C GLN A 427 -2.16 1.11 17.92
N THR A 428 -2.39 -0.19 17.74
CA THR A 428 -1.89 -0.95 16.58
C THR A 428 -2.41 -0.37 15.26
N TYR A 429 -3.69 -0.03 15.18
CA TYR A 429 -4.28 0.56 13.97
C TYR A 429 -3.79 1.99 13.71
N LEU A 430 -3.67 2.83 14.74
CA LEU A 430 -3.12 4.19 14.57
C LEU A 430 -1.65 4.15 14.15
N GLN A 431 -0.86 3.24 14.71
CA GLN A 431 0.53 3.03 14.32
C GLN A 431 0.68 2.58 12.88
N SER A 432 -0.25 1.75 12.36
CA SER A 432 -0.22 1.29 10.96
C SER A 432 -0.23 2.44 9.94
N LEU A 433 -0.88 3.56 10.26
CA LEU A 433 -0.89 4.77 9.43
C LEU A 433 0.45 5.50 9.46
N THR A 434 1.17 5.44 10.57
CA THR A 434 2.44 6.15 10.77
C THR A 434 3.66 5.30 10.42
N VAL A 435 3.50 4.02 10.04
CA VAL A 435 4.62 3.10 9.74
C VAL A 435 5.62 3.72 8.78
N ARG A 436 5.17 4.30 7.66
CA ARG A 436 6.10 4.88 6.68
C ARG A 436 6.85 6.09 7.22
N LEU A 437 6.16 6.96 7.96
CA LEU A 437 6.79 8.13 8.59
C LEU A 437 7.77 7.71 9.69
N GLU A 438 7.46 6.65 10.43
CA GLU A 438 8.34 6.16 11.48
C GLU A 438 9.53 5.39 10.88
N GLU A 439 9.34 4.60 9.81
CA GLU A 439 10.44 4.00 9.04
C GLU A 439 11.43 5.08 8.54
N MET A 440 10.92 6.20 8.01
CA MET A 440 11.73 7.35 7.64
C MET A 440 12.49 7.91 8.84
N ARG A 441 11.77 8.15 9.95
CA ARG A 441 12.33 8.76 11.16
C ARG A 441 13.41 7.89 11.79
N ILE A 442 13.21 6.57 11.80
CA ILE A 442 14.17 5.58 12.30
C ILE A 442 15.41 5.58 11.40
N LYS A 443 15.26 5.38 10.08
CA LYS A 443 16.41 5.40 9.14
C LYS A 443 17.24 6.67 9.25
N ARG A 444 16.60 7.84 9.37
CA ARG A 444 17.28 9.12 9.56
C ARG A 444 18.02 9.17 10.90
N ARG A 445 17.40 8.71 11.99
CA ARG A 445 18.02 8.66 13.31
C ARG A 445 19.25 7.74 13.32
N ASP A 446 19.13 6.57 12.70
CA ASP A 446 20.21 5.59 12.62
C ASP A 446 21.39 6.13 11.80
N SER A 447 21.11 6.80 10.67
CA SER A 447 22.13 7.50 9.87
C SER A 447 22.85 8.57 10.69
N GLU A 448 22.12 9.45 11.39
CA GLU A 448 22.72 10.48 12.26
C GLU A 448 23.56 9.90 13.40
N GLN A 449 23.06 8.87 14.08
CA GLN A 449 23.78 8.19 15.16
C GLN A 449 25.06 7.53 14.64
N TRP A 450 24.99 6.87 13.49
CA TRP A 450 26.14 6.28 12.83
C TRP A 450 27.19 7.33 12.44
N MET A 451 26.76 8.45 11.85
CA MET A 451 27.64 9.57 11.49
C MET A 451 28.30 10.22 12.71
N HIS A 452 27.55 10.35 13.80
CA HIS A 452 28.06 10.87 15.07
C HIS A 452 29.08 9.92 15.69
N HIS A 453 28.77 8.63 15.76
CA HIS A 453 29.66 7.60 16.32
C HIS A 453 30.98 7.48 15.54
N ARG A 454 30.93 7.65 14.21
CA ARG A 454 32.12 7.68 13.35
C ARG A 454 32.85 9.03 13.34
N ALA A 455 32.37 10.02 14.11
CA ALA A 455 32.94 11.36 14.19
C ALA A 455 33.14 12.02 12.81
N LEU A 456 32.18 11.85 11.89
CA LEU A 456 32.30 12.42 10.55
C LEU A 456 32.37 13.96 10.61
N PRO A 457 33.19 14.62 9.77
CA PRO A 457 33.18 16.07 9.57
C PRO A 457 31.80 16.60 9.16
N GLN A 458 31.48 17.84 9.57
CA GLN A 458 30.18 18.47 9.30
C GLN A 458 29.83 18.50 7.80
N ASP A 459 30.81 18.81 6.94
CA ASP A 459 30.60 18.84 5.49
C ASP A 459 30.17 17.49 4.91
N LEU A 460 30.70 16.38 5.44
CA LEU A 460 30.31 15.04 5.02
C LEU A 460 28.92 14.70 5.55
N ARG A 461 28.60 15.08 6.79
CA ARG A 461 27.25 14.88 7.36
C ARG A 461 26.19 15.60 6.53
N GLU A 462 26.46 16.84 6.12
CA GLU A 462 25.54 17.60 5.28
C GLU A 462 25.34 17.00 3.89
N LYS A 463 26.39 16.41 3.30
CA LYS A 463 26.29 15.68 2.04
C LYS A 463 25.44 14.42 2.18
N VAL A 464 25.64 13.64 3.24
CA VAL A 464 24.83 12.45 3.54
C VAL A 464 23.37 12.83 3.76
N ARG A 465 23.08 13.86 4.57
CA ARG A 465 21.72 14.36 4.79
C ARG A 465 21.02 14.77 3.50
N ARG A 466 21.72 15.49 2.62
CA ARG A 466 21.19 15.90 1.30
C ARG A 466 20.91 14.69 0.41
N TYR A 467 21.81 13.72 0.39
CA TYR A 467 21.62 12.48 -0.37
C TYR A 467 20.42 11.67 0.15
N ASP A 468 20.33 11.46 1.47
CA ASP A 468 19.22 10.74 2.08
C ASP A 468 17.88 11.43 1.83
N GLN A 469 17.83 12.76 1.89
CA GLN A 469 16.64 13.54 1.58
C GLN A 469 16.24 13.43 0.10
N TYR A 470 17.20 13.52 -0.82
CA TYR A 470 16.94 13.39 -2.25
C TYR A 470 16.46 11.97 -2.61
N LYS A 471 17.18 10.95 -2.14
CA LYS A 471 16.80 9.54 -2.32
C LYS A 471 15.40 9.27 -1.77
N TRP A 472 15.05 9.88 -0.63
CA TRP A 472 13.72 9.76 -0.05
C TRP A 472 12.63 10.37 -0.94
N LEU A 473 12.85 11.60 -1.44
CA LEU A 473 11.88 12.29 -2.29
C LEU A 473 11.60 11.51 -3.58
N GLU A 474 12.61 10.85 -4.15
CA GLU A 474 12.46 10.11 -5.39
C GLU A 474 11.87 8.70 -5.18
N THR A 475 12.37 7.94 -4.21
CA THR A 475 11.97 6.53 -4.01
C THR A 475 10.80 6.33 -3.04
N ARG A 476 10.41 7.37 -2.30
CA ARG A 476 9.47 7.29 -1.15
C ARG A 476 9.83 6.17 -0.17
N GLY A 477 11.12 5.86 -0.04
CA GLY A 477 11.64 4.85 0.88
C GLY A 477 11.54 3.40 0.42
N VAL A 478 11.08 3.19 -0.81
CA VAL A 478 11.03 1.87 -1.41
C VAL A 478 12.42 1.49 -1.90
N ASP A 479 12.86 0.30 -1.53
CA ASP A 479 14.07 -0.29 -2.09
C ASP A 479 13.70 -1.02 -3.39
N GLU A 480 13.87 -0.32 -4.52
CA GLU A 480 13.45 -0.81 -5.84
C GLU A 480 14.11 -2.13 -6.22
N GLU A 481 15.41 -2.29 -5.93
CA GLU A 481 16.15 -3.50 -6.31
C GLU A 481 15.64 -4.71 -5.51
N ASN A 482 15.48 -4.56 -4.19
CA ASN A 482 14.95 -5.63 -3.35
C ASN A 482 13.49 -5.99 -3.71
N LEU A 483 12.66 -4.99 -4.04
CA LEU A 483 11.29 -5.22 -4.50
C LEU A 483 11.27 -6.04 -5.79
N VAL A 484 12.06 -5.63 -6.78
CA VAL A 484 12.11 -6.27 -8.09
C VAL A 484 12.75 -7.66 -8.02
N GLN A 485 13.74 -7.88 -7.15
CA GLN A 485 14.35 -9.18 -6.93
C GLN A 485 13.40 -10.21 -6.29
N SER A 486 12.41 -9.76 -5.51
CA SER A 486 11.40 -10.65 -4.92
C SER A 486 10.40 -11.23 -5.93
N LEU A 487 10.35 -10.67 -7.15
CA LEU A 487 9.43 -11.09 -8.20
C LEU A 487 10.00 -12.26 -9.04
N PRO A 488 9.13 -13.10 -9.64
CA PRO A 488 9.53 -14.08 -10.64
C PRO A 488 10.34 -13.46 -11.78
N LYS A 489 11.27 -14.23 -12.35
CA LYS A 489 12.23 -13.75 -13.37
C LYS A 489 11.55 -13.07 -14.56
N ASP A 490 10.43 -13.61 -15.03
CA ASP A 490 9.71 -13.08 -16.20
C ASP A 490 9.11 -11.70 -15.90
N LEU A 491 8.41 -11.54 -14.78
CA LEU A 491 7.86 -10.24 -14.36
C LEU A 491 8.95 -9.21 -14.11
N ARG A 492 10.05 -9.63 -13.49
CA ARG A 492 11.22 -8.76 -13.28
C ARG A 492 11.75 -8.23 -14.62
N ARG A 493 11.87 -9.08 -15.63
CA ARG A 493 12.33 -8.69 -16.98
C ARG A 493 11.39 -7.70 -17.63
N ASP A 494 10.08 -7.97 -17.58
CA ASP A 494 9.07 -7.09 -18.18
C ASP A 494 9.04 -5.70 -17.53
N ILE A 495 9.11 -5.65 -16.19
CA ILE A 495 9.16 -4.38 -15.44
C ILE A 495 10.44 -3.62 -15.77
N LYS A 496 11.60 -4.27 -15.69
CA LYS A 496 12.88 -3.62 -16.02
C LYS A 496 12.84 -3.07 -17.44
N ARG A 497 12.45 -3.89 -18.44
CA ARG A 497 12.28 -3.47 -19.84
C ARG A 497 11.39 -2.25 -19.97
N HIS A 498 10.22 -2.25 -19.32
CA HIS A 498 9.29 -1.12 -19.39
C HIS A 498 9.91 0.19 -18.87
N LEU A 499 10.67 0.12 -17.78
CA LEU A 499 11.31 1.28 -17.16
C LEU A 499 12.52 1.80 -17.96
N CYS A 500 13.37 0.90 -18.46
CA CYS A 500 14.64 1.30 -19.10
C CYS A 500 14.56 1.49 -20.63
N LEU A 501 13.71 0.76 -21.37
CA LEU A 501 13.85 0.65 -22.83
C LEU A 501 13.81 2.00 -23.55
N ASN A 502 12.86 2.86 -23.17
CA ASN A 502 12.74 4.20 -23.74
C ASN A 502 13.92 5.10 -23.38
N LEU A 503 14.51 4.91 -22.20
CA LEU A 503 15.64 5.70 -21.72
C LEU A 503 16.94 5.25 -22.38
N VAL A 504 17.14 3.94 -22.53
CA VAL A 504 18.28 3.34 -23.23
C VAL A 504 18.27 3.73 -24.71
N ARG A 505 17.11 3.71 -25.39
CA ARG A 505 16.99 4.13 -26.80
C ARG A 505 17.30 5.61 -27.05
N ARG A 506 17.19 6.49 -26.04
CA ARG A 506 17.61 7.89 -26.17
C ARG A 506 19.12 8.01 -26.32
N VAL A 507 19.87 7.04 -25.79
CA VAL A 507 21.32 6.99 -25.94
C VAL A 507 21.63 6.54 -27.37
N PRO A 508 22.28 7.38 -28.19
CA PRO A 508 22.48 7.09 -29.62
C PRO A 508 23.23 5.78 -29.88
N LEU A 509 24.07 5.35 -28.93
CA LEU A 509 24.77 4.07 -28.96
C LEU A 509 23.81 2.88 -29.12
N PHE A 510 22.69 2.91 -28.42
CA PHE A 510 21.74 1.80 -28.31
C PHE A 510 20.53 1.92 -29.25
N ALA A 511 20.29 3.11 -29.83
CA ALA A 511 19.12 3.39 -30.66
C ALA A 511 18.93 2.39 -31.83
N ASN A 512 20.03 1.92 -32.41
CA ASN A 512 20.02 1.01 -33.58
C ASN A 512 20.40 -0.44 -33.23
N MET A 513 20.46 -0.78 -31.94
CA MET A 513 20.72 -2.15 -31.52
C MET A 513 19.46 -3.01 -31.62
N ASP A 514 19.66 -4.32 -31.72
CA ASP A 514 18.58 -5.29 -31.76
C ASP A 514 17.88 -5.45 -30.40
N GLU A 515 16.56 -5.64 -30.46
CA GLU A 515 15.71 -5.75 -29.27
C GLU A 515 16.23 -6.78 -28.25
N ARG A 516 16.78 -7.91 -28.70
CA ARG A 516 17.32 -8.95 -27.80
C ARG A 516 18.54 -8.47 -27.00
N LEU A 517 19.39 -7.66 -27.62
CA LEU A 517 20.55 -7.06 -26.96
C LEU A 517 20.10 -5.94 -26.01
N LEU A 518 19.15 -5.10 -26.44
CA LEU A 518 18.56 -4.08 -25.58
C LEU A 518 17.90 -4.69 -24.34
N ASP A 519 17.16 -5.79 -24.50
CA ASP A 519 16.54 -6.53 -23.40
C ASP A 519 17.59 -7.04 -22.41
N ALA A 520 18.71 -7.59 -22.92
CA ALA A 520 19.80 -8.10 -22.09
C ALA A 520 20.52 -6.99 -21.29
N ILE A 521 20.70 -5.81 -21.90
CA ILE A 521 21.25 -4.62 -21.23
C ILE A 521 20.27 -4.14 -20.17
N CYS A 522 18.99 -4.00 -20.54
CA CYS A 522 17.92 -3.56 -19.65
C CYS A 522 17.74 -4.41 -18.39
N GLU A 523 17.94 -5.72 -18.48
CA GLU A 523 17.90 -6.63 -17.31
C GLU A 523 19.01 -6.31 -16.28
N ARG A 524 20.13 -5.73 -16.73
CA ARG A 524 21.37 -5.51 -15.97
C ARG A 524 21.58 -4.08 -15.50
N LEU A 525 20.82 -3.13 -16.03
CA LEU A 525 20.89 -1.74 -15.58
C LEU A 525 20.42 -1.61 -14.13
N LYS A 526 21.14 -0.79 -13.37
CA LYS A 526 20.82 -0.41 -12.00
C LYS A 526 20.55 1.11 -11.92
N PRO A 527 19.52 1.56 -11.21
CA PRO A 527 19.30 2.99 -11.00
C PRO A 527 20.38 3.57 -10.07
N SER A 528 20.91 4.74 -10.44
CA SER A 528 21.91 5.48 -9.69
C SER A 528 21.48 6.94 -9.52
N LEU A 529 21.60 7.46 -8.29
CA LEU A 529 21.23 8.81 -7.91
C LEU A 529 22.46 9.55 -7.40
N TYR A 530 22.67 10.78 -7.89
CA TYR A 530 23.79 11.63 -7.46
C TYR A 530 23.28 13.01 -7.07
N THR A 531 23.83 13.57 -5.98
CA THR A 531 23.52 14.92 -5.53
C THR A 531 24.44 15.96 -6.17
N GLU A 532 24.03 17.22 -6.13
CA GLU A 532 24.82 18.34 -6.64
C GLU A 532 26.24 18.37 -6.04
N HIS A 533 27.22 18.66 -6.91
CA HIS A 533 28.65 18.75 -6.61
C HIS A 533 29.33 17.45 -6.18
N THR A 534 28.69 16.30 -6.38
CA THR A 534 29.35 14.99 -6.20
C THR A 534 30.28 14.69 -7.36
N TYR A 535 31.44 14.12 -7.06
CA TYR A 535 32.35 13.58 -8.07
C TYR A 535 31.96 12.13 -8.29
N ILE A 536 31.60 11.81 -9.52
CA ILE A 536 31.19 10.45 -9.92
C ILE A 536 32.43 9.61 -10.17
N VAL A 537 33.37 10.15 -10.96
CA VAL A 537 34.67 9.54 -11.23
C VAL A 537 35.71 10.64 -11.38
N ARG A 538 36.95 10.41 -10.94
CA ARG A 538 38.07 11.34 -11.18
C ARG A 538 38.99 10.79 -12.27
N GLU A 539 39.69 11.69 -12.93
CA GLU A 539 40.70 11.31 -13.92
C GLU A 539 41.78 10.43 -13.24
N GLY A 540 42.04 9.25 -13.80
CA GLY A 540 42.94 8.23 -13.25
C GLY A 540 42.27 7.12 -12.44
N ASP A 541 41.06 7.34 -11.91
CA ASP A 541 40.33 6.33 -11.13
C ASP A 541 39.89 5.15 -12.03
N PRO A 542 39.82 3.91 -11.52
CA PRO A 542 39.27 2.79 -12.28
C PRO A 542 37.79 3.02 -12.61
N VAL A 543 37.41 2.79 -13.86
CA VAL A 543 36.02 2.90 -14.31
C VAL A 543 35.31 1.58 -14.02
N ASN A 544 34.38 1.58 -13.07
CA ASN A 544 33.65 0.38 -12.66
C ASN A 544 32.27 0.24 -13.30
N GLU A 545 31.70 1.36 -13.75
CA GLU A 545 30.36 1.42 -14.32
C GLU A 545 30.29 2.43 -15.46
N MET A 546 29.45 2.14 -16.44
CA MET A 546 29.07 3.05 -17.51
C MET A 546 27.72 3.68 -17.14
N LEU A 547 27.64 5.02 -17.14
CA LEU A 547 26.46 5.75 -16.70
C LEU A 547 25.71 6.38 -17.87
N PHE A 548 24.41 6.16 -17.92
CA PHE A 548 23.47 6.74 -18.88
C PHE A 548 22.62 7.79 -18.19
N ILE A 549 22.75 9.05 -18.60
CA ILE A 549 22.11 10.17 -17.93
C ILE A 549 20.66 10.26 -18.38
N ILE A 550 19.74 10.04 -17.45
CA ILE A 550 18.29 10.15 -17.69
C ILE A 550 17.87 11.60 -17.50
N ARG A 551 18.31 12.19 -16.39
CA ARG A 551 17.97 13.54 -15.97
C ARG A 551 19.15 14.19 -15.27
N GLY A 552 19.33 15.49 -15.49
CA GLY A 552 20.38 16.27 -14.85
C GLY A 552 21.54 16.61 -15.79
N CYS A 553 22.59 17.17 -15.21
CA CYS A 553 23.72 17.74 -15.92
C CYS A 553 25.02 17.42 -15.17
N LEU A 554 25.94 16.79 -15.88
CA LEU A 554 27.28 16.50 -15.40
C LEU A 554 28.28 17.40 -16.11
N GLU A 555 29.31 17.80 -15.39
CA GLU A 555 30.51 18.44 -15.92
C GLU A 555 31.60 17.39 -16.10
N SER A 556 32.19 17.36 -17.28
CA SER A 556 33.29 16.47 -17.65
C SER A 556 34.54 17.29 -17.92
N VAL A 557 35.60 17.09 -17.16
CA VAL A 557 36.88 17.81 -17.29
C VAL A 557 38.01 16.81 -17.53
N THR A 558 38.88 17.07 -18.50
CA THR A 558 40.09 16.27 -18.75
C THR A 558 41.33 17.17 -18.81
N THR A 559 42.42 16.66 -18.24
CA THR A 559 43.74 17.31 -18.20
C THR A 559 44.83 16.52 -18.93
N ASP A 560 44.45 15.44 -19.65
CA ASP A 560 45.37 14.51 -20.33
C ASP A 560 46.51 14.03 -19.40
N GLY A 561 46.14 13.60 -18.18
CA GLY A 561 47.09 13.15 -17.17
C GLY A 561 47.95 14.26 -16.57
N GLY A 562 47.43 15.49 -16.50
CA GLY A 562 48.14 16.63 -15.89
C GLY A 562 49.23 17.25 -16.78
N ARG A 563 49.25 16.97 -18.08
CA ARG A 563 50.21 17.59 -19.02
C ARG A 563 49.92 19.09 -19.16
N SER A 564 50.94 19.92 -18.93
CA SER A 564 50.75 21.37 -18.86
C SER A 564 50.14 21.96 -20.15
N GLY A 565 49.07 22.72 -19.99
CA GLY A 565 48.39 23.46 -21.06
C GLY A 565 47.21 22.76 -21.75
N PHE A 566 46.84 21.53 -21.37
CA PHE A 566 45.66 20.85 -21.92
C PHE A 566 44.52 20.87 -20.90
N PHE A 567 43.42 21.53 -21.26
CA PHE A 567 42.23 21.59 -20.43
C PHE A 567 41.01 21.58 -21.33
N ASN A 568 40.23 20.50 -21.27
CA ASN A 568 38.95 20.42 -21.96
C ASN A 568 37.84 20.22 -20.93
N ARG A 569 36.82 21.08 -21.03
CA ARG A 569 35.63 21.08 -20.20
C ARG A 569 34.41 20.90 -21.10
N GLY A 570 33.64 19.85 -20.85
CA GLY A 570 32.38 19.53 -21.52
C GLY A 570 31.23 19.39 -20.52
N LEU A 571 30.01 19.51 -21.01
CA LEU A 571 28.78 19.24 -20.26
C LEU A 571 28.13 17.99 -20.85
N LEU A 572 27.73 17.07 -19.98
CA LEU A 572 26.93 15.90 -20.32
C LEU A 572 25.50 16.14 -19.81
N LYS A 573 24.53 16.03 -20.71
CA LYS A 573 23.11 16.27 -20.43
C LYS A 573 22.33 14.96 -20.60
N GLU A 574 21.01 15.05 -20.50
CA GLU A 574 20.08 13.95 -20.72
C GLU A 574 20.33 13.29 -22.09
N GLY A 575 20.46 11.96 -22.09
CA GLY A 575 20.80 11.16 -23.27
C GLY A 575 22.30 10.97 -23.53
N ASP A 576 23.17 11.73 -22.85
CA ASP A 576 24.62 11.49 -22.87
C ASP A 576 25.00 10.36 -21.91
N PHE A 577 26.24 9.88 -22.06
CA PHE A 577 26.80 8.82 -21.22
C PHE A 577 28.26 9.10 -20.85
N CYS A 578 28.75 8.44 -19.79
CA CYS A 578 30.15 8.44 -19.39
C CYS A 578 30.62 7.04 -18.95
N GLY A 579 31.93 6.84 -18.81
CA GLY A 579 32.53 5.51 -18.66
C GLY A 579 32.70 4.76 -19.98
N GLU A 580 32.92 5.49 -21.07
CA GLU A 580 33.05 4.97 -22.43
C GLU A 580 34.29 4.07 -22.61
N GLU A 581 35.28 4.23 -21.73
CA GLU A 581 36.47 3.40 -21.57
C GLU A 581 36.13 1.92 -21.32
N LEU A 582 35.00 1.65 -20.67
CA LEU A 582 34.56 0.28 -20.40
C LEU A 582 34.09 -0.44 -21.65
N LEU A 583 33.59 0.28 -22.66
CA LEU A 583 33.10 -0.36 -23.87
C LEU A 583 34.26 -0.96 -24.67
N THR A 584 35.38 -0.24 -24.82
CA THR A 584 36.58 -0.76 -25.49
C THR A 584 37.17 -1.94 -24.72
N TRP A 585 37.25 -1.84 -23.39
CA TRP A 585 37.71 -2.93 -22.53
C TRP A 585 36.81 -4.18 -22.60
N ALA A 586 35.50 -4.00 -22.62
CA ALA A 586 34.55 -5.12 -22.68
C ALA A 586 34.54 -5.82 -24.04
N LEU A 587 34.86 -5.10 -25.12
CA LEU A 587 34.91 -5.64 -26.47
C LEU A 587 36.23 -6.36 -26.79
N ASP A 588 37.33 -6.00 -26.12
CA ASP A 588 38.61 -6.69 -26.32
C ASP A 588 38.64 -8.04 -25.58
N PRO A 589 38.72 -9.18 -26.30
CA PRO A 589 38.74 -10.51 -25.70
C PRO A 589 40.02 -10.79 -24.89
N LYS A 590 41.10 -10.04 -25.12
CA LYS A 590 42.38 -10.15 -24.38
C LYS A 590 42.41 -9.29 -23.12
N SER A 591 41.40 -8.44 -22.91
CA SER A 591 41.27 -7.66 -21.69
C SER A 591 41.20 -8.56 -20.48
N GLY A 592 42.16 -8.41 -19.56
CA GLY A 592 42.15 -9.10 -18.27
C GLY A 592 41.08 -8.58 -17.30
N SER A 593 41.24 -8.89 -16.01
CA SER A 593 40.39 -8.40 -14.92
C SER A 593 40.64 -6.93 -14.54
N ASN A 594 41.71 -6.32 -15.03
CA ASN A 594 42.06 -4.94 -14.70
C ASN A 594 41.15 -3.97 -15.45
N LEU A 595 40.50 -3.08 -14.70
CA LEU A 595 39.61 -2.06 -15.24
C LEU A 595 40.40 -0.89 -15.86
N PRO A 596 39.88 -0.25 -16.91
CA PRO A 596 40.51 0.91 -17.50
C PRO A 596 40.45 2.12 -16.56
N SER A 597 41.49 2.95 -16.58
CA SER A 597 41.51 4.23 -15.87
C SER A 597 40.66 5.27 -16.61
N SER A 598 39.91 6.07 -15.86
CA SER A 598 39.10 7.16 -16.38
C SER A 598 39.99 8.25 -16.99
N THR A 599 39.65 8.73 -18.19
CA THR A 599 40.41 9.83 -18.82
C THR A 599 39.95 11.21 -18.37
N ARG A 600 38.95 11.29 -17.49
CA ARG A 600 38.28 12.54 -17.12
C ARG A 600 37.72 12.50 -15.72
N THR A 601 37.60 13.69 -15.14
CA THR A 601 36.84 13.92 -13.93
C THR A 601 35.40 14.30 -14.30
N VAL A 602 34.44 13.52 -13.82
CA VAL A 602 33.00 13.77 -14.01
C VAL A 602 32.39 14.19 -12.68
N LYS A 603 31.70 15.34 -12.68
CA LYS A 603 31.11 15.95 -11.49
C LYS A 603 29.66 16.34 -11.76
N ALA A 604 28.76 16.06 -10.82
CA ALA A 604 27.37 16.49 -10.90
C ALA A 604 27.24 18.00 -10.67
N LEU A 605 26.57 18.71 -11.58
CA LEU A 605 26.24 20.13 -11.43
C LEU A 605 24.89 20.35 -10.76
N ASN A 606 23.97 19.40 -10.88
CA ASN A 606 22.67 19.36 -10.21
C ASN A 606 22.38 17.92 -9.76
N GLU A 607 21.20 17.69 -9.19
CA GLU A 607 20.71 16.34 -8.90
C GLU A 607 20.58 15.54 -10.21
N VAL A 608 21.19 14.37 -10.25
CA VAL A 608 21.29 13.53 -11.45
C VAL A 608 20.67 12.17 -11.18
N GLU A 609 19.80 11.77 -12.11
CA GLU A 609 19.22 10.43 -12.20
C GLU A 609 19.87 9.74 -13.41
N ALA A 610 20.45 8.57 -13.17
CA ALA A 610 21.15 7.82 -14.21
C ALA A 610 20.88 6.32 -14.06
N PHE A 611 21.08 5.58 -15.15
CA PHE A 611 21.28 4.14 -15.06
C PHE A 611 22.76 3.80 -15.15
N ALA A 612 23.22 2.94 -14.25
CA ALA A 612 24.54 2.35 -14.27
C ALA A 612 24.50 0.95 -14.90
N LEU A 613 25.48 0.68 -15.77
CA LEU A 613 25.82 -0.64 -16.25
C LEU A 613 27.22 -1.00 -15.74
N GLU A 614 27.29 -1.96 -14.83
CA GLU A 614 28.54 -2.42 -14.22
C GLU A 614 29.46 -3.10 -15.26
N ALA A 615 30.77 -2.97 -15.06
CA ALA A 615 31.78 -3.50 -15.97
C ALA A 615 31.62 -5.00 -16.22
N GLU A 616 31.40 -5.80 -15.18
CA GLU A 616 31.22 -7.25 -15.28
C GLU A 616 30.00 -7.61 -16.14
N GLU A 617 28.90 -6.89 -15.94
CA GLU A 617 27.67 -7.07 -16.69
C GLU A 617 27.82 -6.64 -18.15
N LEU A 618 28.54 -5.54 -18.41
CA LEU A 618 28.85 -5.11 -19.78
C LEU A 618 29.72 -6.15 -20.50
N LYS A 619 30.72 -6.72 -19.83
CA LYS A 619 31.58 -7.77 -20.39
C LYS A 619 30.84 -9.08 -20.64
N PHE A 620 29.88 -9.41 -19.78
CA PHE A 620 28.96 -10.51 -20.02
C PHE A 620 28.14 -10.28 -21.30
N VAL A 621 27.53 -9.10 -21.45
CA VAL A 621 26.72 -8.77 -22.64
C VAL A 621 27.57 -8.72 -23.91
N SER A 622 28.77 -8.14 -23.88
CA SER A 622 29.67 -8.12 -25.04
C SER A 622 30.07 -9.52 -25.50
N SER A 623 30.35 -10.44 -24.56
CA SER A 623 30.70 -11.82 -24.89
C SER A 623 29.56 -12.60 -25.55
N GLN A 624 28.30 -12.29 -25.21
CA GLN A 624 27.14 -13.01 -25.73
C GLN A 624 26.60 -12.46 -27.06
N PHE A 625 26.72 -11.15 -27.29
CA PHE A 625 26.08 -10.48 -28.40
C PHE A 625 27.10 -9.93 -29.39
N ARG A 626 27.39 -10.72 -30.44
CA ARG A 626 28.30 -10.35 -31.54
C ARG A 626 27.93 -9.04 -32.24
N ARG A 627 26.68 -8.59 -32.17
CA ARG A 627 26.23 -7.33 -32.78
C ARG A 627 26.79 -6.08 -32.10
N LEU A 628 27.24 -6.17 -30.84
CA LEU A 628 28.06 -5.13 -30.23
C LEU A 628 29.38 -4.90 -30.98
N HIS A 629 29.82 -5.88 -31.79
CA HIS A 629 30.98 -5.80 -32.66
C HIS A 629 30.73 -5.15 -34.04
N SER A 630 29.54 -4.59 -34.27
CA SER A 630 29.20 -3.98 -35.56
C SER A 630 29.98 -2.69 -35.83
N ARG A 631 30.44 -2.52 -37.08
CA ARG A 631 31.04 -1.26 -37.56
C ARG A 631 30.12 -0.06 -37.34
N GLN A 632 28.81 -0.24 -37.41
CA GLN A 632 27.86 0.84 -37.16
C GLN A 632 27.93 1.33 -35.71
N VAL A 633 28.01 0.42 -34.74
CA VAL A 633 28.16 0.75 -33.31
C VAL A 633 29.50 1.43 -33.08
N GLN A 634 30.57 0.98 -33.73
CA GLN A 634 31.88 1.63 -33.69
C GLN A 634 31.83 3.07 -34.21
N HIS A 635 31.17 3.33 -35.34
CA HIS A 635 31.03 4.68 -35.89
C HIS A 635 30.21 5.59 -34.96
N THR A 636 29.08 5.10 -34.45
CA THR A 636 28.25 5.82 -33.50
C THR A 636 29.04 6.13 -32.23
N PHE A 637 29.75 5.15 -31.68
CA PHE A 637 30.60 5.34 -30.51
C PHE A 637 31.67 6.41 -30.76
N ARG A 638 32.41 6.35 -31.88
CA ARG A 638 33.39 7.38 -32.26
C ARG A 638 32.77 8.77 -32.40
N PHE A 639 31.55 8.84 -32.92
CA PHE A 639 30.86 10.12 -33.12
C PHE A 639 30.34 10.73 -31.83
N TYR A 640 29.88 9.93 -30.86
CA TYR A 640 29.29 10.43 -29.60
C TYR A 640 30.27 10.46 -28.42
N SER A 641 31.34 9.66 -28.45
CA SER A 641 32.40 9.68 -27.45
C SER A 641 33.07 11.04 -27.37
N GLN A 642 33.20 11.55 -26.15
CA GLN A 642 33.88 12.82 -25.92
C GLN A 642 35.38 12.68 -26.16
N GLN A 643 36.00 11.54 -25.82
CA GLN A 643 37.42 11.31 -26.09
C GLN A 643 37.74 11.36 -27.58
N TRP A 644 36.93 10.70 -28.42
CA TRP A 644 37.11 10.70 -29.87
C TRP A 644 36.88 12.09 -30.47
N ARG A 645 35.87 12.84 -29.99
CA ARG A 645 35.63 14.23 -30.40
C ARG A 645 36.80 15.15 -30.04
N THR A 646 37.31 15.04 -28.81
CA THR A 646 38.44 15.83 -28.34
C THR A 646 39.71 15.49 -29.12
N TRP A 647 40.00 14.20 -29.32
CA TRP A 647 41.12 13.77 -30.14
C TRP A 647 41.01 14.28 -31.58
N ALA A 648 39.84 14.14 -32.22
CA ALA A 648 39.61 14.61 -33.59
C ALA A 648 39.78 16.13 -33.69
N ALA A 649 39.24 16.89 -32.74
CA ALA A 649 39.41 18.34 -32.68
C ALA A 649 40.89 18.72 -32.54
N CYS A 650 41.62 18.08 -31.62
CA CYS A 650 43.06 18.33 -31.46
C CYS A 650 43.86 17.92 -32.69
N PHE A 651 43.52 16.80 -33.32
CA PHE A 651 44.14 16.32 -34.54
C PHE A 651 43.94 17.35 -35.67
N ILE A 652 42.69 17.75 -35.94
CA ILE A 652 42.36 18.77 -36.94
C ILE A 652 43.08 20.09 -36.62
N GLN A 653 43.07 20.55 -35.37
CA GLN A 653 43.78 21.77 -34.96
C GLN A 653 45.29 21.67 -35.20
N THR A 654 45.92 20.53 -34.91
CA THR A 654 47.36 20.34 -35.12
C THR A 654 47.71 20.32 -36.61
N PHE A 655 46.90 19.67 -37.45
CA PHE A 655 47.08 19.64 -38.90
C PHE A 655 46.81 21.01 -39.53
N TRP A 656 45.75 21.70 -39.11
CA TRP A 656 45.45 23.07 -39.54
C TRP A 656 46.60 24.01 -39.20
N ARG A 657 47.11 23.98 -37.96
CA ARG A 657 48.27 24.79 -37.55
C ARG A 657 49.52 24.48 -38.38
N LYS A 658 49.76 23.21 -38.73
CA LYS A 658 50.86 22.82 -39.64
C LYS A 658 50.64 23.36 -41.05
N TYR A 659 49.43 23.23 -41.59
CA TYR A 659 49.06 23.75 -42.91
C TYR A 659 49.18 25.27 -42.97
N SER A 660 48.61 26.01 -42.01
CA SER A 660 48.74 27.47 -41.92
C SER A 660 50.20 27.91 -41.81
N LYS A 661 51.04 27.22 -41.03
CA LYS A 661 52.48 27.51 -40.97
C LYS A 661 53.17 27.31 -42.32
N ARG A 662 52.84 26.25 -43.05
CA ARG A 662 53.36 26.00 -44.42
C ARG A 662 52.91 27.09 -45.39
N LYS A 663 51.62 27.44 -45.37
CA LYS A 663 51.03 28.48 -46.23
C LYS A 663 51.67 29.86 -45.98
N ILE A 664 51.89 30.22 -44.71
CA ILE A 664 52.57 31.47 -44.32
C ILE A 664 54.04 31.45 -44.76
N ALA A 665 54.72 30.30 -44.68
CA ALA A 665 56.09 30.17 -45.16
C ALA A 665 56.18 30.26 -46.70
N GLU A 666 55.24 29.67 -47.44
CA GLU A 666 55.13 29.81 -48.89
C GLU A 666 54.82 31.25 -49.32
N LEU A 667 53.91 31.94 -48.62
CA LEU A 667 53.63 33.36 -48.86
C LEU A 667 54.87 34.23 -48.62
N ARG A 668 55.59 34.03 -47.51
CA ARG A 668 56.84 34.75 -47.29
C ARG A 668 57.91 34.45 -48.33
N ARG A 669 57.99 33.21 -48.82
CA ARG A 669 58.94 32.87 -49.89
C ARG A 669 58.57 33.57 -51.20
N LYS A 670 57.27 33.72 -51.50
CA LYS A 670 56.80 34.48 -52.66
C LYS A 670 57.03 35.98 -52.51
N GLU A 671 56.82 36.55 -51.32
CA GLU A 671 57.16 37.95 -51.03
C GLU A 671 58.67 38.19 -51.15
N GLU A 672 59.51 37.25 -50.69
CA GLU A 672 60.96 37.29 -50.86
C GLU A 672 61.37 37.17 -52.34
N GLU A 673 60.72 36.29 -53.12
CA GLU A 673 60.95 36.13 -54.56
C GLU A 673 60.48 37.38 -55.36
N GLU A 674 59.32 37.98 -55.04
CA GLU A 674 58.83 39.22 -55.69
C GLU A 674 59.72 40.43 -55.37
N LEU A 675 60.25 40.55 -54.14
CA LEU A 675 61.19 41.60 -53.77
C LEU A 675 62.55 41.47 -54.47
N ASP A 676 63.03 40.24 -54.73
CA ASP A 676 64.26 40.02 -55.51
C ASP A 676 64.06 40.40 -56.99
N TYR A 677 62.87 40.16 -57.55
CA TYR A 677 62.52 40.58 -58.91
C TYR A 677 62.42 42.11 -59.04
N ASP A 678 61.83 42.80 -58.06
CA ASP A 678 61.77 44.28 -58.04
C ASP A 678 63.17 44.91 -57.80
N ASP A 679 64.04 44.31 -56.98
CA ASP A 679 65.45 44.75 -56.80
C ASP A 679 66.27 44.58 -58.11
N GLU A 680 66.08 43.49 -58.86
CA GLU A 680 66.71 43.31 -60.20
C GLU A 680 66.20 44.33 -61.22
N GLN A 681 64.93 44.72 -61.17
CA GLN A 681 64.35 45.69 -62.10
C GLN A 681 64.76 47.14 -61.77
N ALA A 682 65.01 47.44 -60.48
CA ALA A 682 65.60 48.70 -60.03
C ALA A 682 67.09 48.85 -60.40
N LEU A 683 67.83 47.74 -60.55
CA LEU A 683 69.25 47.73 -60.98
C LEU A 683 69.45 47.97 -62.48
N VAL A 684 68.41 47.79 -63.31
CA VAL A 684 68.49 48.01 -64.77
C VAL A 684 68.12 49.45 -65.17
N GLY A 685 67.62 50.27 -64.24
CA GLY A 685 67.06 51.59 -64.52
C GLY A 685 67.77 52.78 -63.87
N GLN A 686 69.11 52.87 -63.86
CA GLN A 686 69.80 54.13 -63.55
C GLN A 686 71.29 54.18 -63.96
N SER A 687 71.57 54.86 -65.07
CA SER A 687 72.83 55.51 -65.46
C SER A 687 72.41 56.72 -66.32
N ASP A 688 72.69 57.99 -66.06
CA ASP A 688 73.78 58.66 -65.37
C ASP A 688 73.27 59.95 -64.67
N ASP A 689 73.91 60.31 -63.55
CA ASP A 689 74.80 61.48 -63.41
C ASP A 689 74.64 62.30 -62.11
N THR A 690 75.80 62.60 -61.52
CA THR A 690 76.13 63.53 -60.42
C THR A 690 75.83 63.16 -58.94
N ALA A 691 76.94 62.94 -58.23
CA ALA A 691 77.33 63.24 -56.84
C ALA A 691 76.31 63.30 -55.67
N ASP A 692 76.76 62.70 -54.56
CA ASP A 692 76.30 62.81 -53.15
C ASP A 692 75.11 61.96 -52.69
N SER A 693 75.40 60.73 -52.20
CA SER A 693 74.68 60.06 -51.10
C SER A 693 75.35 58.73 -50.68
N TYR A 694 76.47 58.81 -49.95
CA TYR A 694 76.93 57.69 -49.12
C TYR A 694 76.07 57.62 -47.85
N SER A 695 74.95 56.88 -47.84
CA SER A 695 74.24 56.54 -46.59
C SER A 695 73.13 55.48 -46.72
N LEU A 696 72.45 55.34 -47.86
CA LEU A 696 71.23 54.51 -47.91
C LEU A 696 71.50 53.00 -48.08
N GLY A 697 72.45 52.61 -48.93
CA GLY A 697 72.74 51.19 -49.20
C GLY A 697 73.25 50.43 -47.98
N ALA A 698 74.18 51.03 -47.22
CA ALA A 698 74.70 50.43 -45.99
C ALA A 698 73.62 50.26 -44.90
N THR A 699 72.63 51.16 -44.85
CA THR A 699 71.52 51.11 -43.90
C THR A 699 70.48 50.05 -44.29
N ILE A 700 70.26 49.81 -45.58
CA ILE A 700 69.42 48.73 -46.10
C ILE A 700 70.07 47.36 -45.86
N TYR A 701 71.38 47.21 -46.13
CA TYR A 701 72.09 45.97 -45.82
C TYR A 701 72.24 45.72 -44.32
N ALA A 702 72.45 46.75 -43.49
CA ALA A 702 72.48 46.61 -42.04
C ALA A 702 71.10 46.27 -41.45
N SER A 703 70.01 46.82 -41.99
CA SER A 703 68.63 46.46 -41.59
C SER A 703 68.24 45.06 -42.06
N ARG A 704 68.64 44.63 -43.27
CA ARG A 704 68.52 43.23 -43.76
C ARG A 704 69.33 42.25 -42.90
N PHE A 705 70.57 42.59 -42.52
CA PHE A 705 71.40 41.75 -41.64
C PHE A 705 70.84 41.67 -40.22
N ALA A 706 70.32 42.78 -39.67
CA ALA A 706 69.65 42.81 -38.37
C ALA A 706 68.29 42.08 -38.38
N ALA A 707 67.53 42.14 -39.47
CA ALA A 707 66.29 41.39 -39.65
C ALA A 707 66.54 39.89 -39.80
N ASN A 708 67.57 39.49 -40.57
CA ASN A 708 67.98 38.09 -40.70
C ASN A 708 68.58 37.52 -39.41
N LEU A 709 69.31 38.32 -38.63
CA LEU A 709 69.78 37.93 -37.29
C LEU A 709 68.65 37.85 -36.25
N ARG A 710 67.62 38.70 -36.34
CA ARG A 710 66.38 38.57 -35.53
C ARG A 710 65.56 37.36 -35.96
N GLY A 711 65.52 37.04 -37.25
CA GLY A 711 64.93 35.81 -37.80
C GLY A 711 65.68 34.54 -37.37
N HIS A 712 67.01 34.59 -37.30
CA HIS A 712 67.84 33.48 -36.81
C HIS A 712 67.81 33.33 -35.29
N LYS A 713 67.79 34.43 -34.51
CA LYS A 713 67.59 34.36 -33.04
C LYS A 713 66.19 33.85 -32.67
N ASN A 714 65.15 34.14 -33.47
CA ASN A 714 63.82 33.52 -33.30
C ASN A 714 63.74 32.06 -33.78
N ARG A 715 64.68 31.60 -34.63
CA ARG A 715 64.81 30.17 -35.00
C ARG A 715 65.45 29.32 -33.90
N VAL A 716 66.23 29.91 -32.98
CA VAL A 716 66.93 29.17 -31.91
C VAL A 716 66.23 29.28 -30.54
N ILE A 717 65.34 30.27 -30.32
CA ILE A 717 64.51 30.40 -29.09
C ILE A 717 63.05 29.99 -29.35
N THR A 718 62.83 29.04 -30.25
CA THR A 718 61.63 28.19 -30.23
C THR A 718 62.08 26.76 -30.01
N SER A 719 62.64 26.51 -28.82
CA SER A 719 62.57 25.19 -28.21
C SER A 719 61.16 24.66 -28.46
N SER A 720 61.13 23.52 -29.13
CA SER A 720 59.95 22.74 -29.43
C SER A 720 58.99 22.73 -28.25
N LYS A 721 58.01 23.64 -28.23
CA LYS A 721 56.72 23.33 -27.64
C LYS A 721 56.22 22.16 -28.47
N SER A 722 56.49 20.95 -28.00
CA SER A 722 56.03 19.72 -28.63
C SER A 722 54.56 19.95 -28.99
N LEU A 723 54.24 19.90 -30.28
CA LEU A 723 52.86 19.85 -30.73
C LEU A 723 52.19 18.78 -29.88
N MET A 724 51.26 19.21 -29.02
CA MET A 724 50.53 18.33 -28.11
C MET A 724 50.01 17.15 -28.92
N LYS A 725 50.55 15.97 -28.66
CA LYS A 725 50.02 14.71 -29.20
C LYS A 725 49.07 14.18 -28.15
N VAL A 726 47.79 14.55 -28.26
CA VAL A 726 46.73 13.80 -27.57
C VAL A 726 46.83 12.36 -28.10
N PRO A 727 47.06 11.37 -27.23
CA PRO A 727 47.15 9.98 -27.66
C PRO A 727 45.85 9.57 -28.35
N LYS A 728 45.96 8.79 -29.42
CA LYS A 728 44.77 8.26 -30.11
C LYS A 728 44.00 7.40 -29.11
N PRO A 729 42.69 7.62 -28.88
CA PRO A 729 41.89 6.77 -28.03
C PRO A 729 42.00 5.31 -28.49
N PRO A 730 42.04 4.33 -27.56
CA PRO A 730 42.10 2.93 -27.92
C PRO A 730 40.90 2.56 -28.79
N GLU A 731 41.16 1.86 -29.89
CA GLU A 731 40.08 1.34 -30.73
C GLU A 731 39.52 0.07 -30.08
N PRO A 732 38.19 -0.09 -30.02
CA PRO A 732 37.64 -1.39 -29.70
C PRO A 732 38.06 -2.37 -30.79
N ASP A 733 38.62 -3.51 -30.40
CA ASP A 733 39.04 -4.55 -31.34
C ASP A 733 37.81 -5.30 -31.85
N PHE A 734 37.60 -5.26 -33.16
CA PHE A 734 36.48 -5.92 -33.84
C PHE A 734 36.97 -6.94 -34.87
N ASN A 735 38.29 -7.24 -34.92
CA ASN A 735 38.91 -7.90 -36.07
C ASN A 735 38.93 -9.44 -36.06
N ASP A 736 38.28 -10.12 -35.12
CA ASP A 736 38.45 -11.58 -34.96
C ASP A 736 37.36 -12.47 -35.60
N LEU A 737 36.51 -11.99 -36.52
CA LEU A 737 35.46 -12.87 -37.10
C LEU A 737 35.22 -12.79 -38.63
N ASP A 738 36.05 -12.09 -39.41
CA ASP A 738 35.90 -12.09 -40.88
C ASP A 738 36.79 -13.12 -41.60
N THR A 739 37.48 -14.04 -40.89
CA THR A 739 38.42 -14.98 -41.52
C THR A 739 38.06 -16.47 -41.51
N ASP A 740 37.00 -16.91 -40.82
CA ASP A 740 36.59 -18.32 -40.84
C ASP A 740 35.07 -18.46 -41.05
N GLU A 741 34.59 -18.33 -42.29
CA GLU A 741 33.43 -19.06 -42.85
C GLU A 741 33.16 -18.65 -44.30
N LEU A 742 34.08 -19.01 -45.21
CA LEU A 742 33.80 -19.13 -46.64
C LEU A 742 34.04 -20.58 -47.04
N GLY A 743 33.29 -21.47 -46.41
CA GLY A 743 33.39 -22.90 -46.64
C GLY A 743 32.44 -23.66 -45.72
N TYR A 744 31.22 -23.89 -46.21
CA TYR A 744 30.37 -25.08 -46.01
C TYR A 744 28.88 -24.77 -45.83
N LYS A 745 28.14 -25.21 -46.86
CA LYS A 745 26.78 -25.76 -46.88
C LYS A 745 25.58 -24.81 -46.95
N ILE A 746 25.21 -24.58 -48.22
CA ILE A 746 23.89 -24.88 -48.76
C ILE A 746 23.41 -26.26 -48.24
N LYS A 747 22.41 -26.27 -47.36
CA LYS A 747 21.19 -27.08 -47.45
C LYS A 747 20.16 -26.64 -46.42
#